data_AF-A0A1D6GPW5-F1
#
_entry.id   AF-A0A1D6GPW5-F1
#
_cell.length_a   1.000
_cell.length_b   1.000
_cell.length_c   1.000
_cell.angle_alpha   90.00
_cell.angle_beta   90.00
_cell.angle_gamma   90.00
#
_symmetry.space_group_name_H-M   'P 1'
#
loop_
_entity.id
_entity.type
_entity.pdbx_description
1 polymer ?
#
loop_
_entity_poly.entity_id
_entity_poly.type
_entity_poly.pdbx_seq_one_letter_code
_entity_poly.pdbx_strand_id
1 'polypeptide(L)'
;MKNGCWVKTLIGRRSPLNAILFNSEWENASAISILPFIDTAFYGVDITDFRSELRLFGVVVDFKRNYQLVVDNFRFSIDTITPGATILMLNCIRYVEECHDFVERLKDLRWVKTNVGFRAPHETFLIDDDWKCLLEVIDKTPLLDLEFYGDEIKLYKEELCKTGIIAGFKEASKKIVCHVKKLVNTSITKELAFALLKCYSDLTTRHGRLPVALANFMQHERWLHTTFGFRSPKEAILFSSEWESIALVSCLPFVDDSDAQYGLGKEIYCYSNELKALGAKTRLEQGAAFVISGLRIPTDPSAVTPQAVISLLKCIRIWRQNGSDLPKSFMSAINLKWVKTTAGYRHPNGCVLFGSVCSSHVYRDDGPFVDEVFYGQELVSYESELQKIGVNVDPRAGCACALMAQHLKGLSNADAISRIYSYLEVYRWKPRFTSDDWIWIPHAANQGQWVNPASCVLYDTHGLFGSQLYVLVKWYSSKLLRYFNTAFGVKHRPTVSDYCKLWSMWQGSNSTLTQKECVAFWEFFGKNWSTDMGKFIAGCVDKVPVSSGDQILLLEKQDVFIPDDLLLEDLFKKQAQKPLFVWYPSTSLPCLSPARLNDIYSSIGVQKISKSVVSNQYDHLEIESVTLVHKGTVIKLGLLKIVLAFLTDPILDISVEKRYEMVTSLTNVAVYETRGPLNVSYQVGLSSGRSLHVTCARFFRWERESSRLFVTEADEPGSMTYAMKMEYASCFAEEISKGLLSENKEQIPALAELVRTGFLLEFDVPAVQILLNLKNLRLFEQDEQFLLKLSQHCDDGLGGPSPSYINIIVCYLRVLWDFAKRSTY
;
A
#
# COMPACT_ATOMS: atom_id res chain seq x y z
N MET A 1 97.45 -67.76 34.67
CA MET A 1 96.29 -68.68 34.75
C MET A 1 94.95 -67.98 34.53
N LYS A 2 94.63 -66.84 35.18
CA LYS A 2 93.31 -66.20 35.11
C LYS A 2 92.78 -65.82 33.71
N ASN A 3 93.68 -65.46 32.79
CA ASN A 3 93.32 -65.01 31.44
C ASN A 3 93.36 -66.11 30.38
N GLY A 4 93.89 -67.30 30.70
CA GLY A 4 94.03 -68.38 29.71
C GLY A 4 92.71 -69.12 29.50
N CYS A 5 92.35 -69.45 28.25
CA CYS A 5 91.11 -70.17 27.92
C CYS A 5 91.20 -71.68 28.16
N TRP A 6 91.29 -72.10 29.42
CA TRP A 6 91.44 -73.51 29.79
C TRP A 6 90.26 -74.08 30.57
N VAL A 7 89.34 -73.24 31.07
CA VAL A 7 88.14 -73.71 31.77
C VAL A 7 87.10 -74.11 30.72
N LYS A 8 86.70 -75.37 30.72
CA LYS A 8 85.65 -75.88 29.83
C LYS A 8 84.28 -75.48 30.39
N THR A 9 83.53 -74.74 29.60
CA THR A 9 82.16 -74.33 29.91
C THR A 9 81.20 -74.95 28.89
N LEU A 10 79.90 -74.89 29.17
CA LEU A 10 78.86 -75.35 28.24
C LEU A 10 78.88 -74.60 26.89
N ILE A 11 79.55 -73.45 26.81
CA ILE A 11 79.67 -72.64 25.58
C ILE A 11 81.10 -72.61 25.00
N GLY A 12 81.92 -73.59 25.38
CA GLY A 12 83.31 -73.74 24.92
C GLY A 12 84.36 -73.42 26.00
N ARG A 13 85.63 -73.43 25.62
CA ARG A 13 86.72 -73.09 26.55
C ARG A 13 86.79 -71.58 26.78
N ARG A 14 86.74 -71.16 28.04
CA ARG A 14 86.76 -69.75 28.48
C ARG A 14 87.91 -69.52 29.46
N SER A 15 88.26 -68.24 29.65
CA SER A 15 89.12 -67.85 30.76
C SER A 15 88.38 -68.10 32.09
N PRO A 16 89.09 -68.42 33.18
CA PRO A 16 88.49 -68.45 34.51
C PRO A 16 87.63 -67.23 34.84
N LEU A 17 88.06 -66.03 34.42
CA LEU A 17 87.31 -64.79 34.61
C LEU A 17 85.94 -64.77 33.90
N ASN A 18 85.77 -65.56 32.85
CA ASN A 18 84.56 -65.65 32.03
C ASN A 18 83.88 -67.02 32.17
N ALA A 19 84.08 -67.70 33.31
CA ALA A 19 83.44 -68.96 33.63
C ALA A 19 82.64 -68.83 34.93
N ILE A 20 81.49 -69.50 34.99
CA ILE A 20 80.57 -69.46 36.12
C ILE A 20 80.43 -70.85 36.71
N LEU A 21 80.62 -71.01 38.01
CA LEU A 21 80.23 -72.24 38.68
C LEU A 21 78.72 -72.19 38.94
N PHE A 22 77.96 -73.09 38.31
CA PHE A 22 76.51 -73.14 38.49
C PHE A 22 76.14 -73.44 39.94
N ASN A 23 75.13 -72.74 40.45
CA ASN A 23 74.45 -73.01 41.70
C ASN A 23 72.96 -72.62 41.56
N SER A 24 72.13 -72.88 42.56
CA SER A 24 70.68 -72.58 42.50
C SER A 24 70.35 -71.11 42.32
N GLU A 25 71.22 -70.17 42.71
CA GLU A 25 71.01 -68.72 42.51
C GLU A 25 71.03 -68.34 41.02
N TRP A 26 71.64 -69.16 40.17
CA TRP A 26 71.73 -68.95 38.71
C TRP A 26 70.57 -69.54 37.92
N GLU A 27 69.61 -70.24 38.56
CA GLU A 27 68.53 -70.96 37.87
C GLU A 27 67.71 -70.04 36.96
N ASN A 28 67.17 -68.93 37.50
CA ASN A 28 66.42 -67.94 36.72
C ASN A 28 67.26 -67.28 35.62
N ALA A 29 68.56 -67.08 35.86
CA ALA A 29 69.46 -66.48 34.88
C ALA A 29 69.75 -67.44 33.72
N SER A 30 69.88 -68.73 34.01
CA SER A 30 70.08 -69.79 33.01
C SER A 30 68.88 -69.95 32.07
N ALA A 31 67.66 -69.62 32.55
CA ALA A 31 66.46 -69.66 31.73
C ALA A 31 66.43 -68.56 30.65
N ILE A 32 67.02 -67.39 30.92
CA ILE A 32 66.91 -66.19 30.07
C ILE A 32 68.22 -65.75 29.43
N SER A 33 69.32 -66.47 29.65
CA SER A 33 70.65 -66.08 29.18
C SER A 33 71.54 -67.28 28.89
N ILE A 34 72.37 -67.17 27.85
CA ILE A 34 73.37 -68.20 27.52
C ILE A 34 74.64 -67.94 28.32
N LEU A 35 74.72 -68.52 29.52
CA LEU A 35 75.81 -68.26 30.46
C LEU A 35 76.92 -69.31 30.38
N PRO A 36 78.21 -68.94 30.53
CA PRO A 36 79.35 -69.84 30.49
C PRO A 36 79.50 -70.69 31.76
N PHE A 37 78.51 -71.51 32.07
CA PHE A 37 78.59 -72.44 33.20
C PHE A 37 79.69 -73.49 32.98
N ILE A 38 80.48 -73.77 34.01
CA ILE A 38 81.49 -74.83 34.02
C ILE A 38 80.81 -76.16 33.68
N ASP A 39 81.42 -76.90 32.75
CA ASP A 39 80.91 -78.18 32.27
C ASP A 39 81.11 -79.26 33.34
N THR A 40 80.13 -79.43 34.22
CA THR A 40 80.13 -80.44 35.30
C THR A 40 80.13 -81.86 34.76
N ALA A 41 79.65 -82.10 33.54
CA ALA A 41 79.75 -83.41 32.89
C ALA A 41 81.20 -83.72 32.48
N PHE A 42 82.00 -82.70 32.18
CA PHE A 42 83.42 -82.85 31.89
C PHE A 42 84.32 -82.92 33.14
N TYR A 43 84.06 -82.09 34.14
CA TYR A 43 84.89 -82.00 35.34
C TYR A 43 84.46 -82.91 36.50
N GLY A 44 83.25 -83.47 36.45
CA GLY A 44 82.63 -84.15 37.59
C GLY A 44 81.91 -83.19 38.52
N VAL A 45 80.94 -83.71 39.29
CA VAL A 45 80.16 -82.93 40.26
C VAL A 45 81.02 -82.36 41.40
N ASP A 46 82.11 -83.06 41.71
CA ASP A 46 83.11 -82.69 42.72
C ASP A 46 83.83 -81.37 42.41
N ILE A 47 83.73 -80.85 41.17
CA ILE A 47 84.24 -79.51 40.82
C ILE A 47 83.65 -78.42 41.73
N THR A 48 82.46 -78.66 42.29
CA THR A 48 81.80 -77.76 43.23
C THR A 48 82.49 -77.68 44.59
N ASP A 49 83.24 -78.71 44.99
CA ASP A 49 84.03 -78.72 46.23
C ASP A 49 85.21 -77.75 46.16
N PHE A 50 85.72 -77.47 44.96
CA PHE A 50 86.81 -76.53 44.70
C PHE A 50 86.35 -75.08 44.56
N ARG A 51 85.19 -74.72 45.14
CA ARG A 51 84.59 -73.37 45.03
C ARG A 51 85.56 -72.27 45.47
N SER A 52 86.34 -72.50 46.52
CA SER A 52 87.30 -71.53 47.06
C SER A 52 88.46 -71.28 46.09
N GLU A 53 88.97 -72.35 45.49
CA GLU A 53 90.08 -72.36 44.52
C GLU A 53 89.65 -71.74 43.19
N LEU A 54 88.48 -72.11 42.68
CA LEU A 54 87.89 -71.54 41.47
C LEU A 54 87.69 -70.02 41.62
N ARG A 55 87.21 -69.58 42.79
CA ARG A 55 87.09 -68.16 43.12
C ARG A 55 88.44 -67.45 43.08
N LEU A 56 89.54 -68.08 43.52
CA LEU A 56 90.89 -67.50 43.43
C LEU A 56 91.36 -67.32 41.98
N PHE A 57 90.97 -68.23 41.06
CA PHE A 57 91.24 -68.09 39.63
C PHE A 57 90.40 -67.00 38.93
N GLY A 58 89.32 -66.55 39.57
CA GLY A 58 88.41 -65.53 39.02
C GLY A 58 87.10 -66.09 38.49
N VAL A 59 86.83 -67.38 38.67
CA VAL A 59 85.52 -67.98 38.35
C VAL A 59 84.45 -67.35 39.22
N VAL A 60 83.32 -66.99 38.58
CA VAL A 60 82.15 -66.47 39.29
C VAL A 60 81.42 -67.63 39.94
N VAL A 61 81.53 -67.74 41.27
CA VAL A 61 80.98 -68.90 42.01
C VAL A 61 79.65 -68.64 42.71
N ASP A 62 79.21 -67.39 42.74
CA ASP A 62 77.99 -66.92 43.40
C ASP A 62 77.30 -65.92 42.47
N PHE A 63 75.97 -65.80 42.49
CA PHE A 63 75.31 -64.82 41.62
C PHE A 63 75.72 -63.41 41.99
N LYS A 64 75.80 -63.08 43.29
CA LYS A 64 76.33 -61.80 43.83
C LYS A 64 75.86 -60.54 43.06
N ARG A 65 74.61 -60.55 42.58
CA ARG A 65 74.04 -59.44 41.79
C ARG A 65 74.79 -59.16 40.47
N ASN A 66 75.36 -60.18 39.83
CA ASN A 66 76.01 -60.10 38.51
C ASN A 66 74.99 -59.92 37.37
N TYR A 67 74.11 -58.93 37.48
CA TYR A 67 73.05 -58.65 36.51
C TYR A 67 73.61 -58.26 35.13
N GLN A 68 74.77 -57.59 35.08
CA GLN A 68 75.43 -57.24 33.82
C GLN A 68 75.70 -58.49 32.96
N LEU A 69 76.16 -59.58 33.58
CA LEU A 69 76.46 -60.83 32.88
C LEU A 69 75.21 -61.47 32.28
N VAL A 70 74.06 -61.32 32.97
CA VAL A 70 72.75 -61.75 32.47
C VAL A 70 72.34 -60.90 31.26
N VAL A 71 72.45 -59.57 31.36
CA VAL A 71 72.11 -58.65 30.27
C VAL A 71 72.96 -58.89 29.02
N ASP A 72 74.29 -59.04 29.19
CA ASP A 72 75.23 -59.21 28.08
C ASP A 72 75.01 -60.52 27.32
N ASN A 73 74.51 -61.56 28.00
CA ASN A 73 74.26 -62.89 27.44
C ASN A 73 72.78 -63.20 27.26
N PHE A 74 71.91 -62.19 27.30
CA PHE A 74 70.46 -62.36 27.26
C PHE A 74 70.02 -63.04 25.96
N ARG A 75 69.17 -64.07 26.11
CA ARG A 75 68.51 -64.77 25.01
C ARG A 75 67.08 -65.08 25.41
N PHE A 76 66.12 -64.49 24.70
CA PHE A 76 64.72 -64.71 24.95
C PHE A 76 64.23 -66.05 24.39
N SER A 77 63.51 -66.81 25.22
CA SER A 77 62.67 -67.94 24.80
C SER A 77 61.37 -67.90 25.60
N ILE A 78 60.23 -67.84 24.92
CA ILE A 78 58.93 -67.69 25.60
C ILE A 78 58.60 -68.88 26.51
N ASP A 79 59.06 -70.08 26.14
CA ASP A 79 58.81 -71.33 26.88
C ASP A 79 59.55 -71.39 28.22
N THR A 80 60.48 -70.45 28.45
CA THR A 80 61.34 -70.41 29.65
C THR A 80 60.97 -69.31 30.63
N ILE A 81 59.94 -68.51 30.32
CA ILE A 81 59.56 -67.35 31.14
C ILE A 81 58.76 -67.80 32.35
N THR A 82 59.45 -67.87 33.49
CA THR A 82 58.86 -68.07 34.82
C THR A 82 58.68 -66.72 35.54
N PRO A 83 57.86 -66.65 36.61
CA PRO A 83 57.79 -65.46 37.44
C PRO A 83 59.18 -65.03 37.96
N GLY A 84 60.00 -65.98 38.42
CA GLY A 84 61.37 -65.72 38.89
C GLY A 84 62.29 -65.16 37.80
N ALA A 85 62.18 -65.68 36.57
CA ALA A 85 62.91 -65.15 35.42
C ALA A 85 62.48 -63.71 35.06
N THR A 86 61.19 -63.41 35.13
CA THR A 86 60.67 -62.04 34.97
C THR A 86 61.20 -61.09 36.06
N ILE A 87 61.14 -61.49 37.33
CA ILE A 87 61.69 -60.69 38.44
C ILE A 87 63.19 -60.46 38.26
N LEU A 88 63.94 -61.44 37.74
CA LEU A 88 65.35 -61.28 37.41
C LEU A 88 65.56 -60.25 36.28
N MET A 89 64.77 -60.29 35.20
CA MET A 89 64.83 -59.27 34.15
C MET A 89 64.58 -57.86 34.70
N LEU A 90 63.60 -57.71 35.59
CA LEU A 90 63.30 -56.43 36.24
C LEU A 90 64.45 -55.98 37.16
N ASN A 91 65.08 -56.90 37.88
CA ASN A 91 66.30 -56.59 38.65
C ASN A 91 67.46 -56.16 37.74
N CYS A 92 67.61 -56.74 36.54
CA CYS A 92 68.58 -56.25 35.57
C CYS A 92 68.32 -54.79 35.19
N ILE A 93 67.07 -54.40 34.95
CA ILE A 93 66.70 -52.99 34.66
C ILE A 93 66.97 -52.07 35.87
N ARG A 94 66.78 -52.57 37.09
CA ARG A 94 66.98 -51.81 38.33
C ARG A 94 68.45 -51.55 38.65
N TYR A 95 69.31 -52.54 38.46
CA TYR A 95 70.67 -52.53 39.00
C TYR A 95 71.78 -52.40 37.96
N VAL A 96 71.50 -52.54 36.66
CA VAL A 96 72.50 -52.33 35.59
C VAL A 96 72.51 -50.86 35.18
N GLU A 97 73.67 -50.21 35.24
CA GLU A 97 73.85 -48.79 34.92
C GLU A 97 73.47 -48.47 33.46
N GLU A 98 73.93 -49.28 32.50
CA GLU A 98 73.65 -49.12 31.06
C GLU A 98 72.69 -50.20 30.54
N CYS A 99 71.44 -50.19 31.01
CA CYS A 99 70.42 -51.15 30.57
C CYS A 99 69.60 -50.71 29.34
N HIS A 100 69.94 -49.62 28.66
CA HIS A 100 69.12 -49.04 27.57
C HIS A 100 68.83 -50.05 26.46
N ASP A 101 69.86 -50.67 25.88
CA ASP A 101 69.69 -51.63 24.77
C ASP A 101 68.92 -52.88 25.20
N PHE A 102 69.05 -53.26 26.48
CA PHE A 102 68.27 -54.35 27.07
C PHE A 102 66.79 -53.98 27.17
N VAL A 103 66.48 -52.79 27.68
CA VAL A 103 65.11 -52.28 27.79
C VAL A 103 64.48 -52.12 26.40
N GLU A 104 65.20 -51.59 25.41
CA GLU A 104 64.71 -51.50 24.03
C GLU A 104 64.38 -52.87 23.44
N ARG A 105 65.23 -53.89 23.65
CA ARG A 105 64.91 -55.27 23.23
C ARG A 105 63.65 -55.81 23.90
N LEU A 106 63.41 -55.48 25.17
CA LEU A 106 62.26 -55.98 25.91
C LEU A 106 60.92 -55.34 25.49
N LYS A 107 60.92 -54.14 24.90
CA LYS A 107 59.69 -53.40 24.54
C LYS A 107 58.80 -54.12 23.54
N ASP A 108 59.40 -54.87 22.61
CA ASP A 108 58.71 -55.56 21.52
C ASP A 108 58.52 -57.06 21.77
N LEU A 109 59.20 -57.61 22.77
CA LEU A 109 59.10 -59.03 23.12
C LEU A 109 57.81 -59.32 23.90
N ARG A 110 57.16 -60.44 23.58
CA ARG A 110 55.93 -60.89 24.27
C ARG A 110 56.28 -61.70 25.52
N TRP A 111 56.86 -61.05 26.51
CA TRP A 111 57.37 -61.70 27.72
C TRP A 111 56.52 -61.44 28.97
N VAL A 112 55.58 -60.49 28.90
CA VAL A 112 54.70 -60.14 30.03
C VAL A 112 53.45 -61.00 29.97
N LYS A 113 53.21 -61.80 31.01
CA LYS A 113 52.01 -62.62 31.16
C LYS A 113 50.83 -61.74 31.54
N THR A 114 49.74 -61.87 30.79
CA THR A 114 48.47 -61.21 31.06
C THR A 114 47.35 -62.24 31.15
N ASN A 115 46.19 -61.80 31.63
CA ASN A 115 44.93 -62.55 31.61
C ASN A 115 44.52 -63.07 30.22
N VAL A 116 45.08 -62.53 29.13
CA VAL A 116 44.81 -62.93 27.74
C VAL A 116 46.05 -63.53 27.04
N GLY A 117 47.01 -64.05 27.82
CA GLY A 117 48.24 -64.68 27.34
C GLY A 117 49.46 -63.77 27.42
N PHE A 118 50.58 -64.18 26.80
CA PHE A 118 51.80 -63.37 26.79
C PHE A 118 51.70 -62.22 25.77
N ARG A 119 52.03 -61.00 26.21
CA ARG A 119 51.92 -59.74 25.45
C ARG A 119 53.18 -58.90 25.56
N ALA A 120 53.35 -57.99 24.62
CA ALA A 120 54.41 -57.00 24.71
C ALA A 120 54.09 -55.97 25.81
N PRO A 121 55.08 -55.43 26.54
CA PRO A 121 54.88 -54.40 27.56
C PRO A 121 53.90 -53.28 27.17
N HIS A 122 54.07 -52.72 25.97
CA HIS A 122 53.29 -51.57 25.48
C HIS A 122 51.81 -51.88 25.11
N GLU A 123 51.41 -53.14 25.21
CA GLU A 123 50.02 -53.62 25.09
C GLU A 123 49.39 -53.96 26.44
N THR A 124 50.20 -54.02 27.51
CA THR A 124 49.79 -54.52 28.83
C THR A 124 49.50 -53.36 29.77
N PHE A 125 48.40 -53.48 30.51
CA PHE A 125 47.97 -52.53 31.52
C PHE A 125 48.28 -53.07 32.91
N LEU A 126 48.90 -52.24 33.75
CA LEU A 126 49.03 -52.49 35.17
C LEU A 126 47.81 -51.86 35.85
N ILE A 127 46.91 -52.68 36.39
CA ILE A 127 45.67 -52.18 37.00
C ILE A 127 45.98 -51.25 38.17
N ASP A 128 45.30 -50.11 38.19
CA ASP A 128 45.39 -49.11 39.24
C ASP A 128 43.95 -48.67 39.58
N ASP A 129 43.62 -48.64 40.87
CA ASP A 129 42.27 -48.33 41.34
C ASP A 129 41.84 -46.91 40.92
N ASP A 130 42.78 -46.01 40.70
CA ASP A 130 42.50 -44.64 40.26
C ASP A 130 41.79 -44.59 38.91
N TRP A 131 42.08 -45.52 38.00
CA TRP A 131 41.58 -45.47 36.63
C TRP A 131 41.03 -46.79 36.11
N LYS A 132 40.77 -47.74 37.02
CA LYS A 132 40.17 -49.05 36.74
C LYS A 132 38.91 -48.97 35.88
N CYS A 133 38.07 -47.96 36.05
CA CYS A 133 36.84 -47.78 35.24
C CYS A 133 37.11 -47.59 33.74
N LEU A 134 38.30 -47.11 33.34
CA LEU A 134 38.67 -47.02 31.92
C LEU A 134 38.75 -48.42 31.28
N LEU A 135 39.14 -49.43 32.05
CA LEU A 135 39.31 -50.81 31.58
C LEU A 135 37.97 -51.51 31.36
N GLU A 136 36.89 -51.04 31.98
CA GLU A 136 35.52 -51.57 31.78
C GLU A 136 34.96 -51.22 30.39
N VAL A 137 35.53 -50.23 29.71
CA VAL A 137 35.08 -49.77 28.39
C VAL A 137 35.47 -50.75 27.27
N ILE A 138 36.54 -51.52 27.47
CA ILE A 138 37.10 -52.42 26.46
C ILE A 138 37.01 -53.86 26.95
N ASP A 139 36.31 -54.70 26.19
CA ASP A 139 36.30 -56.13 26.46
C ASP A 139 37.71 -56.72 26.22
N LYS A 140 38.14 -57.61 27.12
CA LYS A 140 39.43 -58.35 27.06
C LYS A 140 40.68 -57.46 27.06
N THR A 141 40.73 -56.44 27.91
CA THR A 141 41.96 -55.65 28.10
C THR A 141 43.08 -56.52 28.68
N PRO A 142 44.31 -56.52 28.10
CA PRO A 142 45.43 -57.29 28.62
C PRO A 142 45.96 -56.74 29.95
N LEU A 143 45.54 -57.34 31.05
CA LEU A 143 45.93 -56.96 32.41
C LEU A 143 47.07 -57.83 32.90
N LEU A 144 48.06 -57.21 33.56
CA LEU A 144 49.16 -57.95 34.20
C LEU A 144 48.60 -59.05 35.11
N ASP A 145 49.05 -60.28 34.89
CA ASP A 145 48.53 -61.48 35.56
C ASP A 145 49.13 -61.61 36.97
N LEU A 146 48.43 -61.06 37.97
CA LEU A 146 48.84 -61.13 39.37
C LEU A 146 48.72 -62.54 39.95
N GLU A 147 47.90 -63.43 39.36
CA GLU A 147 47.84 -64.83 39.78
C GLU A 147 49.11 -65.57 39.38
N PHE A 148 49.67 -65.24 38.21
CA PHE A 148 50.93 -65.79 37.74
C PHE A 148 52.15 -65.22 38.48
N TYR A 149 52.19 -63.89 38.69
CA TYR A 149 53.38 -63.22 39.22
C TYR A 149 53.39 -63.04 40.75
N GLY A 150 52.23 -63.10 41.41
CA GLY A 150 52.06 -62.67 42.79
C GLY A 150 52.18 -61.15 42.95
N ASP A 151 51.99 -60.66 44.18
CA ASP A 151 52.04 -59.22 44.48
C ASP A 151 53.46 -58.63 44.41
N GLU A 152 54.51 -59.46 44.43
CA GLU A 152 55.90 -59.02 44.38
C GLU A 152 56.20 -58.17 43.14
N ILE A 153 55.60 -58.48 41.99
CA ILE A 153 55.83 -57.76 40.73
C ILE A 153 55.46 -56.28 40.83
N LYS A 154 54.51 -55.91 41.70
CA LYS A 154 54.10 -54.52 41.92
C LYS A 154 55.24 -53.65 42.48
N LEU A 155 56.20 -54.26 43.18
CA LEU A 155 57.41 -53.58 43.69
C LEU A 155 58.34 -53.11 42.56
N TYR A 156 58.13 -53.57 41.33
CA TYR A 156 58.92 -53.23 40.14
C TYR A 156 58.16 -52.30 39.18
N LYS A 157 57.19 -51.52 39.68
CA LYS A 157 56.37 -50.60 38.88
C LYS A 157 57.22 -49.69 37.98
N GLU A 158 58.30 -49.13 38.50
CA GLU A 158 59.18 -48.24 37.73
C GLU A 158 59.90 -48.96 36.58
N GLU A 159 60.41 -50.17 36.82
CA GLU A 159 61.08 -50.98 35.82
C GLU A 159 60.10 -51.47 34.75
N LEU A 160 58.91 -51.91 35.15
CA LEU A 160 57.82 -52.26 34.25
C LEU A 160 57.47 -51.08 33.34
N CYS A 161 57.38 -49.87 33.89
CA CYS A 161 57.13 -48.65 33.12
C CYS A 161 58.26 -48.34 32.11
N LYS A 162 59.54 -48.54 32.47
CA LYS A 162 60.67 -48.37 31.54
C LYS A 162 60.54 -49.27 30.31
N THR A 163 60.00 -50.49 30.48
CA THR A 163 59.74 -51.42 29.36
C THR A 163 58.53 -51.05 28.51
N GLY A 164 57.71 -50.08 28.93
CA GLY A 164 56.55 -49.61 28.18
C GLY A 164 55.19 -50.05 28.71
N ILE A 165 55.11 -50.73 29.87
CA ILE A 165 53.82 -51.09 30.48
C ILE A 165 52.99 -49.85 30.79
N ILE A 166 51.69 -49.95 30.50
CA ILE A 166 50.73 -48.87 30.69
C ILE A 166 50.28 -48.86 32.15
N ALA A 167 50.95 -48.06 32.98
CA ALA A 167 50.62 -47.90 34.40
C ALA A 167 50.09 -46.50 34.77
N GLY A 168 50.29 -45.52 33.89
CA GLY A 168 49.88 -44.13 34.13
C GLY A 168 48.48 -43.84 33.61
N PHE A 169 47.72 -43.02 34.35
CA PHE A 169 46.36 -42.60 33.98
C PHE A 169 46.29 -41.95 32.59
N LYS A 170 47.27 -41.10 32.25
CA LYS A 170 47.33 -40.40 30.97
C LYS A 170 47.58 -41.38 29.82
N GLU A 171 48.50 -42.31 30.00
CA GLU A 171 48.89 -43.32 29.02
C GLU A 171 47.73 -44.31 28.79
N ALA A 172 47.09 -44.77 29.88
CA ALA A 172 45.91 -45.61 29.84
C ALA A 172 44.78 -44.92 29.05
N SER A 173 44.47 -43.67 29.39
CA SER A 173 43.42 -42.90 28.70
C SER A 173 43.68 -42.76 27.20
N LYS A 174 44.92 -42.48 26.78
CA LYS A 174 45.28 -42.35 25.36
C LYS A 174 45.09 -43.67 24.61
N LYS A 175 45.55 -44.78 25.19
CA LYS A 175 45.44 -46.11 24.58
C LYS A 175 43.99 -46.54 24.44
N ILE A 176 43.18 -46.27 25.47
CA ILE A 176 41.77 -46.62 25.49
C ILE A 176 41.00 -45.77 24.47
N VAL A 177 41.25 -44.45 24.40
CA VAL A 177 40.69 -43.59 23.35
C VAL A 177 41.07 -44.07 21.95
N CYS A 178 42.33 -44.44 21.71
CA CYS A 178 42.74 -45.00 20.42
C CYS A 178 41.98 -46.28 20.05
N HIS A 179 41.69 -47.13 21.03
CA HIS A 179 40.92 -48.36 20.82
C HIS A 179 39.45 -48.05 20.56
N VAL A 180 38.81 -47.24 21.42
CA VAL A 180 37.39 -46.89 21.29
C VAL A 180 37.13 -46.10 20.00
N LYS A 181 38.04 -45.21 19.56
CA LYS A 181 37.93 -44.54 18.26
C LYS A 181 37.82 -45.53 17.09
N LYS A 182 38.52 -46.67 17.16
CA LYS A 182 38.38 -47.72 16.14
C LYS A 182 36.99 -48.36 16.21
N LEU A 183 36.48 -48.62 17.42
CA LEU A 183 35.15 -49.22 17.62
C LEU A 183 34.00 -48.30 17.20
N VAL A 184 34.07 -46.99 17.47
CA VAL A 184 33.06 -46.02 17.02
C VAL A 184 32.93 -45.99 15.50
N ASN A 185 34.04 -46.22 14.79
CA ASN A 185 34.05 -46.26 13.34
C ASN A 185 33.51 -47.58 12.75
N THR A 186 33.38 -48.65 13.54
CA THR A 186 32.97 -49.98 13.05
C THR A 186 31.61 -50.42 13.56
N SER A 187 31.36 -50.31 14.87
CA SER A 187 30.19 -50.91 15.52
C SER A 187 30.06 -50.37 16.95
N ILE A 188 29.43 -49.22 17.11
CA ILE A 188 29.08 -48.74 18.45
C ILE A 188 27.85 -49.48 18.97
N THR A 189 27.95 -50.00 20.19
CA THR A 189 26.86 -50.69 20.87
C THR A 189 26.34 -49.85 22.03
N LYS A 190 25.11 -50.16 22.47
CA LYS A 190 24.49 -49.52 23.65
C LYS A 190 25.35 -49.70 24.90
N GLU A 191 25.97 -50.87 25.05
CA GLU A 191 26.85 -51.20 26.18
C GLU A 191 28.10 -50.32 26.18
N LEU A 192 28.71 -50.10 25.02
CA LEU A 192 29.89 -49.23 24.91
C LEU A 192 29.54 -47.76 25.26
N ALA A 193 28.39 -47.27 24.80
CA ALA A 193 27.92 -45.93 25.12
C ALA A 193 27.71 -45.75 26.63
N PHE A 194 27.08 -46.72 27.30
CA PHE A 194 26.91 -46.69 28.76
C PHE A 194 28.22 -46.88 29.52
N ALA A 195 29.13 -47.74 29.05
CA ALA A 195 30.44 -47.90 29.67
C ALA A 195 31.23 -46.58 29.63
N LEU A 196 31.16 -45.83 28.53
CA LEU A 196 31.77 -44.50 28.42
C LEU A 196 31.16 -43.50 29.40
N LEU A 197 29.83 -43.44 29.51
CA LEU A 197 29.13 -42.53 30.42
C LEU A 197 29.39 -42.87 31.89
N LYS A 198 29.37 -44.17 32.24
CA LYS A 198 29.74 -44.67 33.57
C LYS A 198 31.19 -44.30 33.90
N CYS A 199 32.12 -44.55 32.96
CA CYS A 199 33.52 -44.17 33.11
C CYS A 199 33.68 -42.66 33.34
N TYR A 200 32.94 -41.82 32.59
CA TYR A 200 32.92 -40.37 32.82
C TYR A 200 32.49 -40.02 34.24
N SER A 201 31.40 -40.63 34.73
CA SER A 201 30.86 -40.37 36.07
C SER A 201 31.86 -40.77 37.15
N ASP A 202 32.47 -41.96 37.03
CA ASP A 202 33.48 -42.47 37.96
C ASP A 202 34.73 -41.58 38.01
N LEU A 203 35.27 -41.18 36.85
CA LEU A 203 36.47 -40.34 36.79
C LEU A 203 36.21 -38.92 37.29
N THR A 204 35.03 -38.36 36.99
CA THR A 204 34.65 -37.03 37.48
C THR A 204 34.51 -37.05 39.00
N THR A 205 33.93 -38.12 39.55
CA THR A 205 33.74 -38.27 41.01
C THR A 205 35.07 -38.47 41.73
N ARG A 206 36.00 -39.26 41.18
CA ARG A 206 37.29 -39.59 41.82
C ARG A 206 38.36 -38.50 41.63
N HIS A 207 38.49 -37.95 40.43
CA HIS A 207 39.59 -37.04 40.06
C HIS A 207 39.17 -35.59 39.86
N GLY A 208 37.87 -35.30 39.84
CA GLY A 208 37.33 -33.97 39.49
C GLY A 208 37.54 -33.56 38.03
N ARG A 209 38.31 -34.32 37.24
CA ARG A 209 38.62 -34.02 35.83
C ARG A 209 38.84 -35.29 35.02
N LEU A 210 38.47 -35.25 33.75
CA LEU A 210 38.81 -36.28 32.78
C LEU A 210 40.19 -36.02 32.14
N PRO A 211 40.91 -37.07 31.70
CA PRO A 211 42.04 -36.92 30.81
C PRO A 211 41.64 -36.19 29.53
N VAL A 212 42.45 -35.23 29.10
CA VAL A 212 42.16 -34.38 27.91
C VAL A 212 41.83 -35.21 26.67
N ALA A 213 42.53 -36.33 26.45
CA ALA A 213 42.27 -37.21 25.32
C ALA A 213 40.86 -37.84 25.36
N LEU A 214 40.41 -38.28 26.54
CA LEU A 214 39.09 -38.89 26.73
C LEU A 214 38.00 -37.82 26.68
N ALA A 215 38.20 -36.68 27.33
CA ALA A 215 37.27 -35.56 27.27
C ALA A 215 37.04 -35.09 25.83
N ASN A 216 38.12 -34.90 25.05
CA ASN A 216 38.02 -34.51 23.65
C ASN A 216 37.30 -35.57 22.81
N PHE A 217 37.61 -36.84 23.02
CA PHE A 217 36.91 -37.95 22.36
C PHE A 217 35.40 -37.89 22.66
N MET A 218 35.03 -37.89 23.94
CA MET A 218 33.62 -37.97 24.35
C MET A 218 32.82 -36.73 23.92
N GLN A 219 33.45 -35.56 23.83
CA GLN A 219 32.76 -34.32 23.42
C GLN A 219 32.59 -34.16 21.91
N HIS A 220 33.50 -34.71 21.11
CA HIS A 220 33.62 -34.36 19.67
C HIS A 220 33.40 -35.54 18.73
N GLU A 221 33.59 -36.78 19.17
CA GLU A 221 33.38 -37.94 18.31
C GLU A 221 31.89 -38.31 18.23
N ARG A 222 31.49 -38.92 17.12
CA ARG A 222 30.09 -39.19 16.79
C ARG A 222 29.64 -40.55 17.30
N TRP A 223 29.55 -40.68 18.61
CA TRP A 223 29.23 -41.94 19.27
C TRP A 223 27.79 -41.99 19.81
N LEU A 224 27.09 -40.86 19.89
CA LEU A 224 25.73 -40.80 20.43
C LEU A 224 24.70 -40.92 19.31
N HIS A 225 23.81 -41.91 19.39
CA HIS A 225 22.74 -42.07 18.40
C HIS A 225 21.62 -41.04 18.63
N THR A 226 21.17 -40.41 17.55
CA THR A 226 20.09 -39.43 17.57
C THR A 226 19.09 -39.72 16.45
N THR A 227 17.95 -39.03 16.44
CA THR A 227 16.99 -39.01 15.32
C THR A 227 17.63 -38.65 13.97
N PHE A 228 18.81 -38.02 13.96
CA PHE A 228 19.58 -37.68 12.76
C PHE A 228 20.77 -38.63 12.50
N GLY A 229 20.81 -39.78 13.18
CA GLY A 229 21.92 -40.73 13.20
C GLY A 229 23.00 -40.35 14.21
N PHE A 230 24.18 -40.95 14.11
CA PHE A 230 25.27 -40.71 15.06
C PHE A 230 25.80 -39.28 15.04
N ARG A 231 25.91 -38.66 16.23
CA ARG A 231 26.33 -37.28 16.47
C ARG A 231 27.25 -37.20 17.69
N SER A 232 27.98 -36.10 17.80
CA SER A 232 28.69 -35.78 19.04
C SER A 232 27.68 -35.28 20.10
N PRO A 233 27.97 -35.38 21.41
CA PRO A 233 27.07 -34.85 22.43
C PRO A 233 26.75 -33.35 22.24
N LYS A 234 27.70 -32.55 21.73
CA LYS A 234 27.47 -31.11 21.42
C LYS A 234 26.42 -30.87 20.34
N GLU A 235 26.17 -31.87 19.49
CA GLU A 235 25.23 -31.86 18.37
C GLU A 235 23.90 -32.59 18.69
N ALA A 236 23.68 -32.96 19.95
CA ALA A 236 22.53 -33.75 20.38
C ALA A 236 21.68 -33.00 21.42
N ILE A 237 20.39 -33.33 21.43
CA ILE A 237 19.41 -32.81 22.38
C ILE A 237 18.90 -33.96 23.22
N LEU A 238 19.03 -33.87 24.54
CA LEU A 238 18.35 -34.80 25.43
C LEU A 238 16.91 -34.33 25.57
N PHE A 239 15.96 -35.18 25.18
CA PHE A 239 14.54 -34.81 25.17
C PHE A 239 14.05 -34.46 26.59
N SER A 240 13.18 -33.47 26.66
CA SER A 240 12.46 -33.05 27.87
C SER A 240 11.12 -32.47 27.42
N SER A 241 10.16 -32.32 28.35
CA SER A 241 8.83 -31.81 28.03
C SER A 241 8.85 -30.39 27.43
N GLU A 242 9.90 -29.59 27.68
CA GLU A 242 10.08 -28.29 27.05
C GLU A 242 10.20 -28.36 25.51
N TRP A 243 10.64 -29.49 24.98
CA TRP A 243 10.86 -29.68 23.54
C TRP A 243 9.62 -30.15 22.77
N GLU A 244 8.60 -30.65 23.47
CA GLU A 244 7.44 -31.32 22.87
C GLU A 244 6.72 -30.43 21.84
N SER A 245 6.45 -29.17 22.20
CA SER A 245 5.76 -28.25 21.30
C SER A 245 6.63 -27.80 20.12
N ILE A 246 7.93 -27.55 20.35
CA ILE A 246 8.81 -27.05 19.28
C ILE A 246 9.20 -28.15 18.28
N ALA A 247 9.20 -29.42 18.71
CA ALA A 247 9.43 -30.58 17.85
C ALA A 247 8.37 -30.70 16.72
N LEU A 248 7.18 -30.11 16.91
CA LEU A 248 6.12 -30.07 15.88
C LEU A 248 6.48 -29.18 14.68
N VAL A 249 7.37 -28.21 14.87
CA VAL A 249 7.73 -27.20 13.86
C VAL A 249 9.22 -27.16 13.52
N SER A 250 10.03 -28.04 14.12
CA SER A 250 11.45 -28.13 13.89
C SER A 250 11.92 -29.58 13.94
N CYS A 251 12.75 -29.97 12.97
CA CYS A 251 13.46 -31.23 13.03
C CYS A 251 14.66 -31.07 13.97
N LEU A 252 14.73 -31.89 15.02
CA LEU A 252 15.71 -31.76 16.10
C LEU A 252 16.45 -33.09 16.35
N PRO A 253 17.78 -33.07 16.61
CA PRO A 253 18.60 -34.26 16.85
C PRO A 253 18.43 -34.80 18.27
N PHE A 254 17.23 -35.29 18.60
CA PHE A 254 16.98 -35.90 19.89
C PHE A 254 17.80 -37.19 20.05
N VAL A 255 18.40 -37.39 21.22
CA VAL A 255 19.04 -38.66 21.60
C VAL A 255 18.00 -39.77 21.48
N ASP A 256 18.37 -40.84 20.79
CA ASP A 256 17.46 -41.96 20.55
C ASP A 256 17.29 -42.76 21.84
N ASP A 257 16.18 -42.51 22.52
CA ASP A 257 15.78 -43.18 23.77
C ASP A 257 14.82 -44.35 23.54
N SER A 258 14.68 -44.78 22.28
CA SER A 258 13.92 -45.98 21.93
C SER A 258 14.69 -47.25 22.29
N ASP A 259 14.00 -48.38 22.28
CA ASP A 259 14.61 -49.71 22.44
C ASP A 259 15.03 -50.32 21.08
N ALA A 260 15.19 -49.49 20.04
CA ALA A 260 15.68 -49.92 18.73
C ALA A 260 17.15 -50.38 18.78
N GLN A 261 17.65 -51.00 17.70
CA GLN A 261 19.02 -51.53 17.60
C GLN A 261 20.12 -50.53 18.02
N TYR A 262 19.93 -49.24 17.73
CA TYR A 262 20.86 -48.16 18.09
C TYR A 262 20.34 -47.26 19.22
N GLY A 263 19.14 -47.52 19.70
CA GLY A 263 18.52 -46.75 20.76
C GLY A 263 19.15 -47.07 22.12
N LEU A 264 19.22 -46.06 22.98
CA LEU A 264 19.83 -46.17 24.29
C LEU A 264 18.81 -46.52 25.38
N GLY A 265 17.52 -46.64 25.03
CA GLY A 265 16.43 -46.86 25.96
C GLY A 265 16.27 -45.72 26.98
N LYS A 266 15.30 -45.86 27.88
CA LYS A 266 15.02 -44.85 28.92
C LYS A 266 16.12 -44.74 29.99
N GLU A 267 17.05 -45.69 30.05
CA GLU A 267 18.22 -45.64 30.94
C GLU A 267 19.15 -44.46 30.64
N ILE A 268 19.12 -43.90 29.43
CA ILE A 268 19.94 -42.75 29.05
C ILE A 268 19.70 -41.51 29.93
N TYR A 269 18.48 -41.36 30.47
CA TYR A 269 18.14 -40.26 31.36
C TYR A 269 18.85 -40.32 32.71
N CYS A 270 19.34 -41.50 33.13
CA CYS A 270 20.19 -41.63 34.33
C CYS A 270 21.54 -40.90 34.17
N TYR A 271 21.99 -40.68 32.94
CA TYR A 271 23.26 -40.01 32.61
C TYR A 271 23.05 -38.56 32.11
N SER A 272 21.94 -37.92 32.50
CA SER A 272 21.60 -36.57 32.05
C SER A 272 22.66 -35.52 32.42
N ASN A 273 23.29 -35.66 33.59
CA ASN A 273 24.31 -34.73 34.07
C ASN A 273 25.60 -34.85 33.25
N GLU A 274 26.00 -36.08 32.93
CA GLU A 274 27.16 -36.42 32.13
C GLU A 274 26.97 -35.92 30.69
N LEU A 275 25.83 -36.21 30.07
CA LEU A 275 25.50 -35.72 28.73
C LEU A 275 25.50 -34.19 28.67
N LYS A 276 24.91 -33.53 29.66
CA LYS A 276 24.93 -32.06 29.76
C LYS A 276 26.36 -31.52 29.89
N ALA A 277 27.21 -32.16 30.70
CA ALA A 277 28.61 -31.77 30.87
C ALA A 277 29.45 -32.00 29.59
N LEU A 278 29.11 -33.02 28.80
CA LEU A 278 29.71 -33.28 27.48
C LEU A 278 29.21 -32.33 26.38
N GLY A 279 28.12 -31.60 26.65
CA GLY A 279 27.63 -30.52 25.81
C GLY A 279 26.25 -30.74 25.20
N ALA A 280 25.57 -31.85 25.51
CA ALA A 280 24.20 -32.10 25.08
C ALA A 280 23.24 -31.06 25.62
N LYS A 281 22.30 -30.61 24.77
CA LYS A 281 21.35 -29.56 25.13
C LYS A 281 20.17 -30.20 25.84
N THR A 282 19.88 -29.72 27.04
CA THR A 282 18.76 -30.23 27.85
C THR A 282 17.60 -29.23 27.93
N ARG A 283 17.90 -27.94 27.73
CA ARG A 283 16.93 -26.83 27.79
C ARG A 283 16.84 -26.10 26.47
N LEU A 284 15.65 -25.57 26.18
CA LEU A 284 15.37 -24.83 24.94
C LEU A 284 16.35 -23.67 24.72
N GLU A 285 16.71 -22.97 25.79
CA GLU A 285 17.67 -21.85 25.81
C GLU A 285 19.02 -22.19 25.17
N GLN A 286 19.48 -23.43 25.34
CA GLN A 286 20.79 -23.85 24.87
C GLN A 286 20.77 -24.39 23.44
N GLY A 287 19.59 -24.68 22.89
CA GLY A 287 19.42 -25.27 21.57
C GLY A 287 18.58 -24.44 20.60
N ALA A 288 18.41 -23.14 20.87
CA ALA A 288 17.79 -22.19 19.93
C ALA A 288 18.42 -22.29 18.52
N ALA A 289 19.73 -22.50 18.42
CA ALA A 289 20.42 -22.69 17.15
C ALA A 289 19.92 -23.91 16.35
N PHE A 290 19.64 -25.04 17.02
CA PHE A 290 19.06 -26.22 16.37
C PHE A 290 17.67 -25.91 15.83
N VAL A 291 16.83 -25.22 16.61
CA VAL A 291 15.48 -24.82 16.20
C VAL A 291 15.49 -23.90 14.98
N ILE A 292 16.34 -22.86 14.99
CA ILE A 292 16.44 -21.92 13.87
C ILE A 292 16.98 -22.61 12.60
N SER A 293 17.93 -23.53 12.75
CA SER A 293 18.52 -24.25 11.60
C SER A 293 17.65 -25.39 11.06
N GLY A 294 16.86 -26.03 11.93
CA GLY A 294 16.04 -27.21 11.63
C GLY A 294 14.56 -26.90 11.43
N LEU A 295 14.18 -25.62 11.35
CA LEU A 295 12.79 -25.22 11.22
C LEU A 295 12.11 -25.88 10.01
N ARG A 296 11.01 -26.56 10.27
CA ARG A 296 10.16 -27.21 9.27
C ARG A 296 8.70 -27.06 9.69
N ILE A 297 8.07 -25.98 9.24
CA ILE A 297 6.66 -25.73 9.52
C ILE A 297 5.82 -26.74 8.70
N PRO A 298 4.88 -27.47 9.34
CA PRO A 298 3.96 -28.36 8.64
C PRO A 298 3.19 -27.63 7.53
N THR A 299 2.88 -28.34 6.45
CA THR A 299 2.06 -27.78 5.35
C THR A 299 0.62 -27.53 5.78
N ASP A 300 0.12 -28.32 6.72
CA ASP A 300 -1.15 -28.07 7.39
C ASP A 300 -0.93 -27.11 8.58
N PRO A 301 -1.42 -25.86 8.51
CA PRO A 301 -1.19 -24.89 9.56
C PRO A 301 -1.93 -25.21 10.86
N SER A 302 -2.95 -26.09 10.83
CA SER A 302 -3.67 -26.50 12.03
C SER A 302 -2.85 -27.41 12.95
N ALA A 303 -1.78 -28.03 12.42
CA ALA A 303 -0.82 -28.83 13.19
C ALA A 303 0.11 -27.97 14.05
N VAL A 304 0.18 -26.66 13.81
CA VAL A 304 1.03 -25.74 14.57
C VAL A 304 0.27 -25.27 15.83
N THR A 305 0.67 -25.78 16.98
CA THR A 305 0.06 -25.40 18.27
C THR A 305 0.47 -23.98 18.69
N PRO A 306 -0.36 -23.27 19.49
CA PRO A 306 0.02 -21.99 20.09
C PRO A 306 1.37 -22.05 20.82
N GLN A 307 1.58 -23.11 21.59
CA GLN A 307 2.79 -23.34 22.38
C GLN A 307 4.01 -23.52 21.48
N ALA A 308 3.88 -24.16 20.31
CA ALA A 308 4.97 -24.27 19.34
C ALA A 308 5.42 -22.89 18.84
N VAL A 309 4.47 -22.00 18.56
CA VAL A 309 4.75 -20.62 18.12
C VAL A 309 5.43 -19.83 19.22
N ILE A 310 4.93 -19.88 20.46
CA ILE A 310 5.56 -19.20 21.59
C ILE A 310 6.98 -19.72 21.84
N SER A 311 7.20 -21.03 21.79
CA SER A 311 8.54 -21.62 21.91
C SER A 311 9.47 -21.21 20.76
N LEU A 312 8.94 -21.06 19.55
CA LEU A 312 9.71 -20.55 18.41
C LEU A 312 10.11 -19.08 18.63
N LEU A 313 9.20 -18.24 19.11
CA LEU A 313 9.48 -16.84 19.44
C LEU A 313 10.52 -16.72 20.56
N LYS A 314 10.46 -17.59 21.59
CA LYS A 314 11.52 -17.72 22.61
C LYS A 314 12.87 -18.03 21.98
N CYS A 315 12.94 -18.99 21.05
CA CYS A 315 14.18 -19.33 20.36
C CYS A 315 14.73 -18.15 19.52
N ILE A 316 13.85 -17.41 18.84
CA ILE A 316 14.23 -16.21 18.08
C ILE A 316 14.81 -15.14 19.02
N ARG A 317 14.19 -14.90 20.18
CA ARG A 317 14.70 -13.97 21.20
C ARG A 317 16.12 -14.34 21.63
N ILE A 318 16.34 -15.59 22.00
CA ILE A 318 17.64 -16.12 22.42
C ILE A 318 18.66 -16.00 21.29
N TRP A 319 18.30 -16.36 20.06
CA TRP A 319 19.17 -16.22 18.89
C TRP A 319 19.62 -14.76 18.71
N ARG A 320 18.69 -13.82 18.84
CA ARG A 320 18.96 -12.38 18.68
C ARG A 320 19.80 -11.79 19.79
N GLN A 321 19.76 -12.33 21.01
CA GLN A 321 20.65 -11.89 22.09
C GLN A 321 22.13 -12.07 21.74
N ASN A 322 22.46 -12.98 20.81
CA ASN A 322 23.82 -13.16 20.30
C ASN A 322 24.21 -12.16 19.19
N GLY A 323 23.36 -11.19 18.85
CA GLY A 323 23.62 -10.16 17.84
C GLY A 323 23.49 -10.62 16.38
N SER A 324 23.04 -11.86 16.14
CA SER A 324 22.88 -12.43 14.80
C SER A 324 21.51 -12.12 14.20
N ASP A 325 21.50 -11.76 12.92
CA ASP A 325 20.27 -11.76 12.12
C ASP A 325 19.75 -13.19 11.91
N LEU A 326 18.45 -13.31 11.60
CA LEU A 326 17.86 -14.60 11.26
C LEU A 326 18.39 -15.09 9.89
N PRO A 327 18.80 -16.36 9.76
CA PRO A 327 19.31 -16.91 8.51
C PRO A 327 18.30 -16.79 7.36
N LYS A 328 18.78 -16.63 6.12
CA LYS A 328 17.91 -16.62 4.93
C LYS A 328 17.09 -17.91 4.78
N SER A 329 17.68 -19.06 5.14
CA SER A 329 17.00 -20.37 5.16
C SER A 329 15.81 -20.39 6.12
N PHE A 330 15.96 -19.78 7.30
CA PHE A 330 14.88 -19.59 8.26
C PHE A 330 13.77 -18.72 7.67
N MET A 331 14.13 -17.58 7.08
CA MET A 331 13.16 -16.66 6.46
C MET A 331 12.38 -17.31 5.32
N SER A 332 13.02 -18.18 4.53
CA SER A 332 12.31 -18.98 3.51
C SER A 332 11.39 -20.03 4.13
N ALA A 333 11.79 -20.68 5.23
CA ALA A 333 10.99 -21.72 5.88
C ALA A 333 9.73 -21.17 6.56
N ILE A 334 9.75 -19.94 7.06
CA ILE A 334 8.57 -19.28 7.64
C ILE A 334 7.61 -18.69 6.59
N ASN A 335 7.99 -18.65 5.31
CA ASN A 335 7.21 -18.02 4.24
C ASN A 335 6.03 -18.91 3.78
N LEU A 336 5.23 -19.34 4.74
CA LEU A 336 4.04 -20.17 4.56
C LEU A 336 2.84 -19.52 5.27
N LYS A 337 1.62 -19.99 5.01
CA LYS A 337 0.42 -19.50 5.68
C LYS A 337 0.17 -20.27 6.99
N TRP A 338 0.88 -19.92 8.05
CA TRP A 338 0.83 -20.65 9.32
C TRP A 338 0.49 -19.77 10.53
N VAL A 339 0.51 -18.45 10.38
CA VAL A 339 0.12 -17.54 11.47
C VAL A 339 -1.40 -17.43 11.47
N LYS A 340 -2.03 -17.79 12.58
CA LYS A 340 -3.48 -17.70 12.76
C LYS A 340 -3.90 -16.25 12.99
N THR A 341 -4.85 -15.81 12.18
CA THR A 341 -5.49 -14.51 12.31
C THR A 341 -6.99 -14.67 12.45
N THR A 342 -7.68 -13.61 12.85
CA THR A 342 -9.15 -13.54 12.84
C THR A 342 -9.75 -13.73 11.44
N ALA A 343 -8.93 -13.57 10.39
CA ALA A 343 -9.28 -13.82 8.98
C ALA A 343 -8.60 -15.07 8.38
N GLY A 344 -8.36 -16.11 9.20
CA GLY A 344 -7.76 -17.39 8.80
C GLY A 344 -6.23 -17.45 8.90
N TYR A 345 -5.62 -18.51 8.38
CA TYR A 345 -4.15 -18.66 8.39
C TYR A 345 -3.49 -17.84 7.27
N ARG A 346 -2.45 -17.07 7.62
CA ARG A 346 -1.78 -16.13 6.71
C ARG A 346 -0.27 -16.21 6.82
N HIS A 347 0.41 -15.66 5.80
CA HIS A 347 1.85 -15.44 5.87
C HIS A 347 2.15 -14.41 6.96
N PRO A 348 3.28 -14.50 7.68
CA PRO A 348 3.63 -13.51 8.70
C PRO A 348 3.54 -12.06 8.20
N ASN A 349 4.01 -11.77 6.99
CA ASN A 349 3.95 -10.44 6.36
C ASN A 349 2.54 -9.98 5.94
N GLY A 350 1.56 -10.88 5.98
CA GLY A 350 0.14 -10.62 5.71
C GLY A 350 -0.70 -10.48 6.96
N CYS A 351 -0.06 -10.38 8.14
CA CYS A 351 -0.71 -10.26 9.45
C CYS A 351 -0.42 -8.89 10.08
N VAL A 352 -1.34 -8.45 10.94
CA VAL A 352 -1.19 -7.24 11.76
C VAL A 352 -1.32 -7.62 13.24
N LEU A 353 -0.44 -7.13 14.11
CA LEU A 353 -0.58 -7.32 15.56
C LEU A 353 -1.65 -6.37 16.11
N PHE A 354 -2.57 -6.87 16.92
CA PHE A 354 -3.66 -6.05 17.46
C PHE A 354 -3.19 -5.21 18.66
N GLY A 355 -2.56 -4.06 18.38
CA GLY A 355 -2.10 -3.15 19.43
C GLY A 355 -3.21 -2.26 20.01
N SER A 356 -2.91 -1.59 21.14
CA SER A 356 -3.77 -0.58 21.79
C SER A 356 -4.19 0.56 20.86
N VAL A 357 -3.37 0.82 19.85
CA VAL A 357 -3.59 1.84 18.84
C VAL A 357 -4.65 1.39 17.81
N CYS A 358 -4.73 0.09 17.49
CA CYS A 358 -5.78 -0.47 16.63
C CYS A 358 -7.13 -0.48 17.35
N SER A 359 -7.16 -0.83 18.64
CA SER A 359 -8.39 -0.98 19.42
C SER A 359 -9.23 0.29 19.57
N SER A 360 -8.65 1.46 19.29
CA SER A 360 -9.39 2.73 19.30
C SER A 360 -10.21 2.99 18.03
N HIS A 361 -9.98 2.23 16.95
CA HIS A 361 -10.60 2.49 15.64
C HIS A 361 -11.28 1.27 15.04
N VAL A 362 -10.77 0.06 15.31
CA VAL A 362 -11.21 -1.20 14.72
C VAL A 362 -11.35 -2.28 15.77
N TYR A 363 -12.24 -3.24 15.51
CA TYR A 363 -12.40 -4.44 16.29
C TYR A 363 -11.50 -5.57 15.76
N ARG A 364 -11.31 -6.60 16.59
CA ARG A 364 -10.43 -7.74 16.27
C ARG A 364 -10.86 -8.49 15.00
N ASP A 365 -12.15 -8.48 14.68
CA ASP A 365 -12.70 -9.16 13.51
C ASP A 365 -12.70 -8.30 12.23
N ASP A 366 -12.31 -7.02 12.33
CA ASP A 366 -12.35 -6.09 11.19
C ASP A 366 -11.14 -6.25 10.24
N GLY A 367 -10.12 -7.02 10.63
CA GLY A 367 -8.85 -7.07 9.88
C GLY A 367 -8.14 -8.41 10.04
N PRO A 368 -7.05 -8.64 9.29
CA PRO A 368 -6.23 -9.84 9.42
C PRO A 368 -5.32 -9.75 10.66
N PHE A 369 -5.93 -9.58 11.83
CA PHE A 369 -5.23 -9.42 13.10
C PHE A 369 -4.79 -10.77 13.65
N VAL A 370 -3.58 -10.85 14.20
CA VAL A 370 -3.10 -12.07 14.85
C VAL A 370 -4.06 -12.47 15.97
N ASP A 371 -4.46 -13.74 16.01
CA ASP A 371 -5.47 -14.24 16.93
C ASP A 371 -4.90 -14.41 18.35
N GLU A 372 -4.90 -13.31 19.10
CA GLU A 372 -4.44 -13.28 20.50
C GLU A 372 -5.24 -14.21 21.42
N VAL A 373 -6.49 -14.55 21.07
CA VAL A 373 -7.30 -15.49 21.85
C VAL A 373 -6.76 -16.91 21.67
N PHE A 374 -6.36 -17.27 20.45
CA PHE A 374 -5.73 -18.55 20.17
C PHE A 374 -4.32 -18.65 20.76
N TYR A 375 -3.50 -17.60 20.66
CA TYR A 375 -2.11 -17.63 21.12
C TYR A 375 -1.93 -17.35 22.63
N GLY A 376 -2.92 -16.70 23.25
CA GLY A 376 -2.84 -16.26 24.64
C GLY A 376 -2.07 -14.95 24.81
N GLN A 377 -2.19 -14.37 26.01
CA GLN A 377 -1.61 -13.06 26.36
C GLN A 377 -0.08 -13.03 26.33
N GLU A 378 0.59 -14.19 26.41
CA GLU A 378 2.06 -14.27 26.35
C GLU A 378 2.60 -13.73 25.02
N LEU A 379 1.81 -13.83 23.93
CA LEU A 379 2.19 -13.37 22.60
C LEU A 379 2.58 -11.88 22.58
N VAL A 380 1.89 -11.05 23.36
CA VAL A 380 2.11 -9.59 23.42
C VAL A 380 3.56 -9.28 23.84
N SER A 381 4.17 -10.12 24.67
CA SER A 381 5.55 -9.95 25.09
C SER A 381 6.58 -10.18 23.98
N TYR A 382 6.20 -10.78 22.85
CA TYR A 382 7.07 -11.12 21.71
C TYR A 382 6.89 -10.19 20.49
N GLU A 383 6.41 -8.97 20.72
CA GLU A 383 6.20 -7.96 19.67
C GLU A 383 7.41 -7.80 18.74
N SER A 384 8.62 -7.71 19.30
CA SER A 384 9.85 -7.50 18.52
C SER A 384 10.21 -8.71 17.64
N GLU A 385 9.93 -9.92 18.12
CA GLU A 385 10.17 -11.17 17.41
C GLU A 385 9.14 -11.37 16.29
N LEU A 386 7.88 -11.02 16.56
CA LEU A 386 6.80 -10.99 15.56
C LEU A 386 7.13 -10.03 14.42
N GLN A 387 7.62 -8.83 14.75
CA GLN A 387 8.07 -7.86 13.76
C GLN A 387 9.20 -8.44 12.88
N LYS A 388 10.15 -9.17 13.49
CA LYS A 388 11.30 -9.72 12.78
C LYS A 388 10.93 -10.86 11.81
N ILE A 389 9.91 -11.65 12.12
CA ILE A 389 9.38 -12.67 11.19
C ILE A 389 8.46 -12.06 10.12
N GLY A 390 8.13 -10.77 10.22
CA GLY A 390 7.41 -10.00 9.21
C GLY A 390 6.01 -9.53 9.62
N VAL A 391 5.52 -9.86 10.82
CA VAL A 391 4.20 -9.39 11.29
C VAL A 391 4.21 -7.86 11.43
N ASN A 392 3.19 -7.21 10.90
CA ASN A 392 3.10 -5.76 10.96
C ASN A 392 2.63 -5.33 12.35
N VAL A 393 3.57 -4.82 13.15
CA VAL A 393 3.31 -4.36 14.51
C VAL A 393 2.94 -2.89 14.56
N ASP A 394 3.61 -2.06 13.75
CA ASP A 394 3.37 -0.62 13.74
C ASP A 394 2.16 -0.29 12.85
N PRO A 395 1.03 0.19 13.43
CA PRO A 395 -0.13 0.61 12.65
C PRO A 395 0.17 1.81 11.74
N ARG A 396 1.22 2.60 12.04
CA ARG A 396 1.67 3.73 11.20
C ARG A 396 2.45 3.27 9.98
N ALA A 397 2.95 2.04 9.98
CA ALA A 397 3.63 1.50 8.82
C ALA A 397 2.62 1.33 7.69
N GLY A 398 2.93 1.91 6.51
CA GLY A 398 2.03 1.85 5.34
C GLY A 398 1.65 0.42 4.91
N CYS A 399 2.42 -0.59 5.32
CA CYS A 399 2.12 -2.01 5.13
C CYS A 399 0.89 -2.48 5.91
N ALA A 400 0.70 -2.07 7.17
CA ALA A 400 -0.47 -2.45 7.97
C ALA A 400 -1.75 -1.89 7.35
N CYS A 401 -1.76 -0.59 6.99
CA CYS A 401 -2.88 0.03 6.29
C CYS A 401 -3.14 -0.60 4.92
N ALA A 402 -2.11 -0.99 4.17
CA ALA A 402 -2.28 -1.68 2.90
C ALA A 402 -2.96 -3.05 3.07
N LEU A 403 -2.61 -3.81 4.12
CA LEU A 403 -3.29 -5.07 4.43
C LEU A 403 -4.75 -4.87 4.83
N MET A 404 -5.04 -3.85 5.64
CA MET A 404 -6.42 -3.48 5.98
C MET A 404 -7.22 -3.10 4.73
N ALA A 405 -6.63 -2.30 3.83
CA ALA A 405 -7.26 -1.92 2.57
C ALA A 405 -7.48 -3.10 1.61
N GLN A 406 -6.56 -4.07 1.57
CA GLN A 406 -6.76 -5.31 0.81
C GLN A 406 -7.86 -6.19 1.42
N HIS A 407 -7.96 -6.22 2.74
CA HIS A 407 -8.97 -6.99 3.45
C HIS A 407 -10.39 -6.46 3.19
N LEU A 408 -10.55 -5.13 3.01
CA LEU A 408 -11.83 -4.50 2.69
C LEU A 408 -12.61 -5.23 1.59
N LYS A 409 -11.95 -5.65 0.49
CA LYS A 409 -12.62 -6.28 -0.66
C LYS A 409 -13.36 -7.57 -0.32
N GLY A 410 -12.96 -8.27 0.74
CA GLY A 410 -13.60 -9.50 1.20
C GLY A 410 -14.75 -9.28 2.18
N LEU A 411 -14.97 -8.05 2.64
CA LEU A 411 -15.99 -7.70 3.63
C LEU A 411 -17.27 -7.24 2.95
N SER A 412 -18.40 -7.54 3.60
CA SER A 412 -19.75 -7.08 3.21
C SER A 412 -20.48 -6.32 4.33
N ASN A 413 -19.93 -6.34 5.55
CA ASN A 413 -20.50 -5.66 6.70
C ASN A 413 -20.16 -4.16 6.67
N ALA A 414 -21.19 -3.31 6.59
CA ALA A 414 -21.03 -1.87 6.44
C ALA A 414 -20.33 -1.19 7.63
N ASP A 415 -20.56 -1.67 8.86
CA ASP A 415 -19.97 -1.09 10.07
C ASP A 415 -18.48 -1.40 10.15
N ALA A 416 -18.08 -2.64 9.84
CA ALA A 416 -16.69 -3.05 9.78
C ALA A 416 -15.93 -2.24 8.71
N ILE A 417 -16.51 -2.12 7.51
CA ILE A 417 -15.94 -1.32 6.41
C ILE A 417 -15.76 0.15 6.84
N SER A 418 -16.76 0.73 7.52
CA SER A 418 -16.70 2.12 7.99
C SER A 418 -15.64 2.34 9.08
N ARG A 419 -15.47 1.39 10.00
CA ARG A 419 -14.39 1.40 11.00
C ARG A 419 -13.01 1.32 10.35
N ILE A 420 -12.85 0.46 9.35
CA ILE A 420 -11.60 0.34 8.60
C ILE A 420 -11.29 1.62 7.82
N TYR A 421 -12.28 2.25 7.16
CA TYR A 421 -12.06 3.55 6.53
C TYR A 421 -11.64 4.62 7.54
N SER A 422 -12.22 4.61 8.74
CA SER A 422 -11.84 5.53 9.82
C SER A 422 -10.41 5.28 10.29
N TYR A 423 -10.00 4.01 10.41
CA TYR A 423 -8.62 3.62 10.68
C TYR A 423 -7.66 4.13 9.58
N LEU A 424 -8.00 3.92 8.31
CA LEU A 424 -7.17 4.38 7.19
C LEU A 424 -7.07 5.92 7.12
N GLU A 425 -8.15 6.63 7.46
CA GLU A 425 -8.19 8.10 7.53
C GLU A 425 -7.22 8.65 8.58
N VAL A 426 -7.21 8.05 9.77
CA VAL A 426 -6.34 8.46 10.88
C VAL A 426 -4.86 8.35 10.52
N TYR A 427 -4.47 7.31 9.79
CA TYR A 427 -3.10 7.11 9.31
C TYR A 427 -2.82 7.76 7.94
N ARG A 428 -3.79 8.50 7.39
CA ARG A 428 -3.67 9.19 6.09
C ARG A 428 -3.18 8.28 4.97
N TRP A 429 -3.63 7.02 5.00
CA TRP A 429 -3.27 6.06 3.96
C TRP A 429 -3.88 6.49 2.62
N LYS A 430 -3.22 6.15 1.51
CA LYS A 430 -3.75 6.39 0.17
C LYS A 430 -3.50 5.17 -0.71
N PRO A 431 -4.46 4.79 -1.58
CA PRO A 431 -4.25 3.76 -2.59
C PRO A 431 -3.03 4.12 -3.47
N ARG A 432 -2.16 3.14 -3.72
CA ARG A 432 -1.04 3.30 -4.67
C ARG A 432 -1.43 2.95 -6.10
N PHE A 433 -2.43 2.07 -6.25
CA PHE A 433 -2.89 1.54 -7.51
C PHE A 433 -4.40 1.73 -7.61
N THR A 434 -4.89 1.91 -8.85
CA THR A 434 -6.32 2.02 -9.18
C THR A 434 -7.10 0.73 -8.86
N SER A 435 -6.42 -0.38 -8.60
CA SER A 435 -7.08 -1.59 -8.12
C SER A 435 -7.56 -1.47 -6.68
N ASP A 436 -7.04 -0.53 -5.90
CA ASP A 436 -7.22 -0.44 -4.45
C ASP A 436 -8.04 0.78 -4.02
N ASP A 437 -8.62 1.49 -4.97
CA ASP A 437 -9.37 2.73 -4.75
C ASP A 437 -10.89 2.53 -4.73
N TRP A 438 -11.39 1.29 -4.69
CA TRP A 438 -12.83 1.03 -4.66
C TRP A 438 -13.49 1.56 -3.39
N ILE A 439 -14.69 2.10 -3.54
CA ILE A 439 -15.52 2.62 -2.44
C ILE A 439 -16.73 1.71 -2.27
N TRP A 440 -17.10 1.42 -1.03
CA TRP A 440 -18.27 0.59 -0.72
C TRP A 440 -19.53 1.44 -0.70
N ILE A 441 -20.59 1.01 -1.38
CA ILE A 441 -21.91 1.63 -1.32
C ILE A 441 -22.87 0.64 -0.66
N PRO A 442 -23.32 0.91 0.58
CA PRO A 442 -24.25 0.04 1.26
C PRO A 442 -25.67 0.20 0.71
N HIS A 443 -26.32 -0.92 0.40
CA HIS A 443 -27.76 -1.01 0.08
C HIS A 443 -28.58 -1.44 1.31
N ALA A 444 -28.04 -2.37 2.11
CA ALA A 444 -28.59 -2.87 3.37
C ALA A 444 -27.43 -3.26 4.32
N ALA A 445 -27.72 -3.65 5.57
CA ALA A 445 -26.70 -3.87 6.61
C ALA A 445 -25.51 -4.77 6.20
N ASN A 446 -25.77 -5.80 5.39
CA ASN A 446 -24.76 -6.75 4.90
C ASN A 446 -24.76 -6.89 3.37
N GLN A 447 -25.32 -5.90 2.66
CA GLN A 447 -25.38 -5.90 1.20
C GLN A 447 -24.97 -4.55 0.66
N GLY A 448 -24.16 -4.55 -0.37
CA GLY A 448 -23.62 -3.36 -0.99
C GLY A 448 -22.87 -3.71 -2.25
N GLN A 449 -22.23 -2.70 -2.84
CA GLN A 449 -21.42 -2.87 -4.03
C GLN A 449 -20.13 -2.06 -3.92
N TRP A 450 -19.05 -2.58 -4.48
CA TRP A 450 -17.80 -1.85 -4.65
C TRP A 450 -17.87 -1.06 -5.96
N VAL A 451 -17.69 0.26 -5.89
CA VAL A 451 -17.78 1.17 -7.04
C VAL A 451 -16.49 1.97 -7.22
N ASN A 452 -16.26 2.43 -8.46
CA ASN A 452 -15.13 3.28 -8.77
C ASN A 452 -15.33 4.70 -8.21
N PRO A 453 -14.30 5.36 -7.65
CA PRO A 453 -14.36 6.75 -7.18
C PRO A 453 -14.89 7.76 -8.21
N ALA A 454 -14.63 7.55 -9.50
CA ALA A 454 -15.07 8.42 -10.59
C ALA A 454 -16.60 8.46 -10.75
N SER A 455 -17.29 7.39 -10.31
CA SER A 455 -18.75 7.29 -10.28
C SER A 455 -19.36 7.85 -8.99
N CYS A 456 -18.54 8.43 -8.10
CA CYS A 456 -18.97 8.99 -6.83
C CYS A 456 -18.82 10.52 -6.79
N VAL A 457 -19.68 11.16 -6.00
CA VAL A 457 -19.56 12.56 -5.58
C VAL A 457 -19.83 12.66 -4.08
N LEU A 458 -19.22 13.62 -3.40
CA LEU A 458 -19.49 13.82 -1.98
C LEU A 458 -20.90 14.38 -1.76
N TYR A 459 -21.25 15.41 -2.53
CA TYR A 459 -22.50 16.16 -2.39
C TYR A 459 -23.19 16.37 -3.73
N ASP A 460 -24.51 16.21 -3.73
CA ASP A 460 -25.40 16.62 -4.82
C ASP A 460 -26.42 17.59 -4.22
N THR A 461 -26.16 18.89 -4.37
CA THR A 461 -26.91 19.96 -3.68
C THR A 461 -28.40 19.96 -4.05
N HIS A 462 -28.74 19.56 -5.26
CA HIS A 462 -30.11 19.62 -5.77
C HIS A 462 -30.74 18.24 -5.99
N GLY A 463 -29.97 17.16 -5.83
CA GLY A 463 -30.46 15.79 -6.01
C GLY A 463 -30.62 15.38 -7.48
N LEU A 464 -29.95 16.07 -8.41
CA LEU A 464 -30.10 15.85 -9.85
C LEU A 464 -29.41 14.57 -10.37
N PHE A 465 -28.40 14.08 -9.65
CA PHE A 465 -27.49 13.05 -10.15
C PHE A 465 -27.70 11.69 -9.52
N GLY A 466 -28.71 11.53 -8.65
CA GLY A 466 -28.92 10.30 -7.88
C GLY A 466 -29.09 9.02 -8.71
N SER A 467 -29.46 9.14 -10.00
CA SER A 467 -29.56 8.02 -10.95
C SER A 467 -28.26 7.70 -11.69
N GLN A 468 -27.28 8.59 -11.69
CA GLN A 468 -26.02 8.45 -12.44
C GLN A 468 -24.78 8.34 -11.55
N LEU A 469 -24.78 9.01 -10.39
CA LEU A 469 -23.64 9.13 -9.48
C LEU A 469 -24.04 8.72 -8.07
N TYR A 470 -23.11 8.06 -7.37
CA TYR A 470 -23.26 7.71 -5.97
C TYR A 470 -22.90 8.91 -5.08
N VAL A 471 -23.86 9.36 -4.27
CA VAL A 471 -23.72 10.55 -3.41
C VAL A 471 -23.32 10.14 -2.00
N LEU A 472 -22.02 10.24 -1.68
CA LEU A 472 -21.42 9.61 -0.50
C LEU A 472 -21.92 10.17 0.85
N VAL A 473 -22.38 11.44 0.91
CA VAL A 473 -22.92 12.03 2.14
C VAL A 473 -24.12 11.26 2.70
N LYS A 474 -24.78 10.44 1.88
CA LYS A 474 -25.89 9.58 2.32
C LYS A 474 -25.46 8.48 3.30
N TRP A 475 -24.19 8.09 3.30
CA TRP A 475 -23.71 6.92 4.05
C TRP A 475 -22.54 7.21 4.99
N TYR A 476 -21.73 8.23 4.68
CA TYR A 476 -20.47 8.47 5.37
C TYR A 476 -20.41 9.80 6.12
N SER A 477 -19.68 9.79 7.24
CA SER A 477 -19.47 10.98 8.07
C SER A 477 -18.61 12.03 7.36
N SER A 478 -18.72 13.29 7.78
CA SER A 478 -17.96 14.42 7.21
C SER A 478 -16.44 14.20 7.19
N LYS A 479 -15.89 13.52 8.20
CA LYS A 479 -14.46 13.16 8.26
C LYS A 479 -14.07 12.22 7.11
N LEU A 480 -14.86 11.17 6.90
CA LEU A 480 -14.64 10.21 5.81
C LEU A 480 -14.87 10.84 4.44
N LEU A 481 -15.85 11.74 4.29
CA LEU A 481 -16.05 12.48 3.03
C LEU A 481 -14.80 13.28 2.64
N ARG A 482 -14.19 13.99 3.59
CA ARG A 482 -12.93 14.71 3.37
C ARG A 482 -11.78 13.76 2.99
N TYR A 483 -11.75 12.59 3.61
CA TYR A 483 -10.77 11.56 3.28
C TYR A 483 -10.95 10.99 1.87
N PHE A 484 -12.18 10.65 1.46
CA PHE A 484 -12.47 10.18 0.10
C PHE A 484 -12.09 11.22 -0.97
N ASN A 485 -12.31 12.50 -0.72
CA ASN A 485 -11.84 13.56 -1.60
C ASN A 485 -10.31 13.57 -1.74
N THR A 486 -9.60 13.54 -0.62
CA THR A 486 -8.14 13.76 -0.58
C THR A 486 -7.30 12.51 -0.88
N ALA A 487 -7.80 11.32 -0.58
CA ALA A 487 -7.10 10.04 -0.74
C ALA A 487 -7.54 9.26 -1.97
N PHE A 488 -8.83 9.33 -2.33
CA PHE A 488 -9.42 8.57 -3.45
C PHE A 488 -9.78 9.45 -4.66
N GLY A 489 -9.61 10.77 -4.56
CA GLY A 489 -9.91 11.69 -5.66
C GLY A 489 -11.41 11.84 -5.95
N VAL A 490 -12.28 11.53 -4.99
CA VAL A 490 -13.73 11.67 -5.18
C VAL A 490 -14.10 13.15 -5.35
N LYS A 491 -14.82 13.43 -6.43
CA LYS A 491 -15.28 14.78 -6.79
C LYS A 491 -16.14 15.36 -5.66
N HIS A 492 -15.82 16.59 -5.23
CA HIS A 492 -16.57 17.26 -4.17
C HIS A 492 -18.04 17.51 -4.56
N ARG A 493 -18.27 17.88 -5.83
CA ARG A 493 -19.57 18.08 -6.46
C ARG A 493 -19.52 17.61 -7.92
N PRO A 494 -20.66 17.33 -8.56
CA PRO A 494 -20.73 17.10 -10.00
C PRO A 494 -20.04 18.21 -10.79
N THR A 495 -19.31 17.83 -11.83
CA THR A 495 -18.55 18.74 -12.71
C THR A 495 -19.39 19.22 -13.88
N VAL A 496 -18.91 20.22 -14.62
CA VAL A 496 -19.56 20.69 -15.87
C VAL A 496 -19.80 19.53 -16.85
N SER A 497 -18.85 18.59 -16.97
CA SER A 497 -19.01 17.40 -17.82
C SER A 497 -20.13 16.47 -17.33
N ASP A 498 -20.31 16.33 -16.01
CA ASP A 498 -21.41 15.55 -15.44
C ASP A 498 -22.76 16.22 -15.77
N TYR A 499 -22.86 17.56 -15.64
CA TYR A 499 -24.04 18.33 -16.06
C TYR A 499 -24.33 18.18 -17.57
N CYS A 500 -23.31 18.21 -18.43
CA CYS A 500 -23.50 17.97 -19.86
C CYS A 500 -24.07 16.58 -20.14
N LYS A 501 -23.55 15.53 -19.49
CA LYS A 501 -24.09 14.16 -19.63
C LYS A 501 -25.53 14.05 -19.15
N LEU A 502 -25.86 14.73 -18.05
CA LEU A 502 -27.23 14.82 -17.54
C LEU A 502 -28.16 15.46 -18.58
N TRP A 503 -27.75 16.58 -19.18
CA TRP A 503 -28.55 17.24 -20.21
C TRP A 503 -28.69 16.38 -21.48
N SER A 504 -27.60 15.73 -21.93
CA SER A 504 -27.63 14.81 -23.06
C SER A 504 -28.61 13.64 -22.85
N MET A 505 -28.71 13.14 -21.61
CA MET A 505 -29.70 12.13 -21.26
C MET A 505 -31.13 12.67 -21.33
N TRP A 506 -31.38 13.87 -20.78
CA TRP A 506 -32.70 14.51 -20.82
C TRP A 506 -33.16 14.85 -22.24
N GLN A 507 -32.29 15.36 -23.11
CA GLN A 507 -32.65 15.69 -24.49
C GLN A 507 -32.93 14.44 -25.35
N GLY A 508 -32.40 13.28 -24.95
CA GLY A 508 -32.58 11.99 -25.62
C GLY A 508 -33.78 11.18 -25.11
N SER A 509 -34.22 11.38 -23.87
CA SER A 509 -35.27 10.54 -23.24
C SER A 509 -36.70 10.97 -23.54
N ASN A 510 -36.92 12.04 -24.32
CA ASN A 510 -38.24 12.67 -24.59
C ASN A 510 -39.10 12.91 -23.33
N SER A 511 -38.49 12.90 -22.14
CA SER A 511 -39.18 13.02 -20.86
C SER A 511 -39.36 14.50 -20.54
N THR A 512 -40.50 14.85 -19.95
CA THR A 512 -40.77 16.23 -19.49
C THR A 512 -39.88 16.56 -18.30
N LEU A 513 -39.20 17.69 -18.36
CA LEU A 513 -38.39 18.18 -17.25
C LEU A 513 -39.29 18.84 -16.22
N THR A 514 -39.06 18.56 -14.93
CA THR A 514 -39.74 19.31 -13.89
C THR A 514 -39.16 20.71 -13.78
N GLN A 515 -39.98 21.65 -13.32
CA GLN A 515 -39.53 23.02 -13.07
C GLN A 515 -38.34 23.05 -12.09
N LYS A 516 -38.36 22.20 -11.06
CA LYS A 516 -37.29 22.12 -10.06
C LYS A 516 -35.97 21.64 -10.67
N GLU A 517 -36.01 20.63 -11.55
CA GLU A 517 -34.82 20.12 -12.23
C GLU A 517 -34.23 21.18 -13.18
N CYS A 518 -35.09 21.84 -13.96
CA CYS A 518 -34.65 22.86 -14.90
C CYS A 518 -34.03 24.07 -14.18
N VAL A 519 -34.68 24.56 -13.11
CA VAL A 519 -34.13 25.63 -12.25
C VAL A 519 -32.76 25.23 -11.71
N ALA A 520 -32.65 24.04 -11.10
CA ALA A 520 -31.39 23.59 -10.49
C ALA A 520 -30.26 23.42 -11.51
N PHE A 521 -30.57 22.98 -12.74
CA PHE A 521 -29.60 22.89 -13.82
C PHE A 521 -29.06 24.26 -14.21
N TRP A 522 -29.95 25.20 -14.53
CA TRP A 522 -29.53 26.54 -14.94
C TRP A 522 -28.90 27.32 -13.81
N GLU A 523 -29.33 27.12 -12.56
CA GLU A 523 -28.78 27.79 -11.37
C GLU A 523 -27.27 27.52 -11.23
N PHE A 524 -26.84 26.28 -11.52
CA PHE A 524 -25.42 25.92 -11.53
C PHE A 524 -24.65 26.77 -12.54
N PHE A 525 -25.15 26.90 -13.77
CA PHE A 525 -24.51 27.69 -14.82
C PHE A 525 -24.59 29.18 -14.55
N GLY A 526 -25.71 29.69 -14.03
CA GLY A 526 -25.88 31.08 -13.65
C GLY A 526 -24.85 31.53 -12.61
N LYS A 527 -24.55 30.68 -11.62
CA LYS A 527 -23.58 30.95 -10.54
C LYS A 527 -22.12 30.81 -10.98
N ASN A 528 -21.81 29.90 -11.90
CA ASN A 528 -20.43 29.53 -12.25
C ASN A 528 -20.00 29.95 -13.66
N TRP A 529 -20.80 30.79 -14.34
CA TRP A 529 -20.60 31.11 -15.75
C TRP A 529 -19.23 31.69 -16.07
N SER A 530 -18.59 31.16 -17.11
CA SER A 530 -17.39 31.73 -17.75
C SER A 530 -17.49 31.59 -19.26
N THR A 531 -16.72 32.38 -20.00
CA THR A 531 -16.71 32.33 -21.48
C THR A 531 -16.31 30.95 -22.00
N ASP A 532 -15.35 30.29 -21.36
CA ASP A 532 -14.91 28.94 -21.73
C ASP A 532 -15.97 27.88 -21.41
N MET A 533 -16.66 28.03 -20.28
CA MET A 533 -17.78 27.17 -19.91
C MET A 533 -18.93 27.30 -20.91
N GLY A 534 -19.24 28.52 -21.36
CA GLY A 534 -20.23 28.78 -22.41
C GLY A 534 -19.92 28.05 -23.72
N LYS A 535 -18.66 28.12 -24.19
CA LYS A 535 -18.22 27.39 -25.40
C LYS A 535 -18.35 25.87 -25.23
N PHE A 536 -18.00 25.34 -24.06
CA PHE A 536 -18.10 23.92 -23.78
C PHE A 536 -19.56 23.42 -23.80
N ILE A 537 -20.46 24.16 -23.14
CA ILE A 537 -21.90 23.81 -23.08
C ILE A 537 -22.55 23.96 -24.46
N ALA A 538 -22.14 24.94 -25.26
CA ALA A 538 -22.69 25.15 -26.60
C ALA A 538 -22.57 23.90 -27.50
N GLY A 539 -21.55 23.07 -27.28
CA GLY A 539 -21.38 21.77 -27.97
C GLY A 539 -22.13 20.60 -27.34
N CYS A 540 -22.72 20.76 -26.15
CA CYS A 540 -23.45 19.70 -25.44
C CYS A 540 -24.97 19.91 -25.42
N VAL A 541 -25.42 21.15 -25.63
CA VAL A 541 -26.83 21.54 -25.58
C VAL A 541 -27.32 21.77 -27.01
N ASP A 542 -28.04 20.79 -27.54
CA ASP A 542 -28.71 20.87 -28.85
C ASP A 542 -30.14 21.39 -28.68
N LYS A 543 -30.81 20.93 -27.61
CA LYS A 543 -32.17 21.36 -27.26
C LYS A 543 -32.21 22.23 -26.03
N VAL A 544 -33.03 23.27 -26.06
CA VAL A 544 -33.25 24.25 -24.98
C VAL A 544 -34.67 24.15 -24.43
N PRO A 545 -34.90 24.52 -23.15
CA PRO A 545 -36.22 24.44 -22.54
C PRO A 545 -37.14 25.54 -23.07
N VAL A 546 -38.39 25.17 -23.31
CA VAL A 546 -39.51 26.05 -23.67
C VAL A 546 -40.73 25.74 -22.81
N SER A 547 -41.53 26.76 -22.50
CA SER A 547 -42.79 26.59 -21.76
C SER A 547 -43.91 26.16 -22.69
N SER A 548 -44.60 25.07 -22.37
CA SER A 548 -45.83 24.64 -23.03
C SER A 548 -46.90 24.36 -21.99
N GLY A 549 -47.67 25.40 -21.62
CA GLY A 549 -48.56 25.35 -20.45
C GLY A 549 -47.73 25.16 -19.17
N ASP A 550 -48.07 24.16 -18.37
CA ASP A 550 -47.36 23.81 -17.12
C ASP A 550 -46.15 22.89 -17.33
N GLN A 551 -45.86 22.48 -18.56
CA GLN A 551 -44.79 21.54 -18.88
C GLN A 551 -43.59 22.27 -19.52
N ILE A 552 -42.39 21.76 -19.24
CA ILE A 552 -41.15 22.19 -19.90
C ILE A 552 -40.80 21.16 -20.97
N LEU A 553 -40.79 21.61 -22.22
CA LEU A 553 -40.37 20.81 -23.37
C LEU A 553 -38.95 21.21 -23.79
N LEU A 554 -38.22 20.29 -24.40
CA LEU A 554 -36.90 20.56 -24.98
C LEU A 554 -37.04 20.61 -26.51
N LEU A 555 -36.75 21.77 -27.11
CA LEU A 555 -36.78 21.98 -28.56
C LEU A 555 -35.40 22.36 -29.09
N GLU A 556 -35.14 22.06 -30.37
CA GLU A 556 -33.89 22.40 -31.04
C GLU A 556 -33.59 23.90 -30.91
N LYS A 557 -32.38 24.25 -30.49
CA LYS A 557 -32.01 25.65 -30.20
C LYS A 557 -32.09 26.58 -31.41
N GLN A 558 -32.09 26.03 -32.63
CA GLN A 558 -32.27 26.78 -33.88
C GLN A 558 -33.74 27.17 -34.15
N ASP A 559 -34.70 26.52 -33.50
CA ASP A 559 -36.15 26.77 -33.64
C ASP A 559 -36.73 27.58 -32.47
N VAL A 560 -35.88 27.96 -31.51
CA VAL A 560 -36.26 28.72 -30.31
C VAL A 560 -35.54 30.06 -30.33
N PHE A 561 -36.25 31.10 -29.89
CA PHE A 561 -35.78 32.49 -29.94
C PHE A 561 -35.78 33.14 -28.56
N ILE A 562 -34.86 34.07 -28.37
CA ILE A 562 -34.86 34.99 -27.23
C ILE A 562 -35.86 36.11 -27.56
N PRO A 563 -36.89 36.35 -26.73
CA PRO A 563 -37.88 37.42 -26.92
C PRO A 563 -37.28 38.78 -26.55
N ASP A 564 -36.39 39.31 -27.38
CA ASP A 564 -35.80 40.64 -27.18
C ASP A 564 -36.65 41.79 -27.76
N ASP A 565 -37.66 41.46 -28.58
CA ASP A 565 -38.68 42.37 -29.08
C ASP A 565 -40.07 41.80 -28.71
N LEU A 566 -40.77 42.50 -27.82
CA LEU A 566 -42.07 42.06 -27.28
C LEU A 566 -43.21 42.14 -28.32
N LEU A 567 -43.10 43.02 -29.33
CA LEU A 567 -44.10 43.11 -30.40
C LEU A 567 -43.99 41.88 -31.31
N LEU A 568 -42.76 41.56 -31.72
CA LEU A 568 -42.50 40.36 -32.51
C LEU A 568 -42.86 39.09 -31.72
N GLU A 569 -42.54 39.07 -30.42
CA GLU A 569 -42.94 37.97 -29.54
C GLU A 569 -44.46 37.73 -29.56
N ASP A 570 -45.27 38.78 -29.36
CA ASP A 570 -46.73 38.66 -29.37
C ASP A 570 -47.29 38.22 -30.73
N LEU A 571 -46.78 38.79 -31.83
CA LEU A 571 -47.18 38.42 -33.19
C LEU A 571 -46.91 36.94 -33.49
N PHE A 572 -45.70 36.47 -33.21
CA PHE A 572 -45.34 35.08 -33.48
C PHE A 572 -46.00 34.11 -32.49
N LYS A 573 -46.18 34.48 -31.22
CA LYS A 573 -46.92 33.65 -30.23
C LYS A 573 -48.34 33.35 -30.66
N LYS A 574 -49.07 34.34 -31.21
CA LYS A 574 -50.46 34.16 -31.66
C LYS A 574 -50.59 33.18 -32.82
N GLN A 575 -49.60 33.14 -33.71
CA GLN A 575 -49.63 32.30 -34.91
C GLN A 575 -49.03 30.90 -34.68
N ALA A 576 -48.14 30.76 -33.70
CA ALA A 576 -47.36 29.55 -33.53
C ALA A 576 -48.19 28.39 -32.94
N GLN A 577 -48.10 27.22 -33.57
CA GLN A 577 -48.68 25.98 -33.02
C GLN A 577 -47.78 25.34 -31.94
N LYS A 578 -46.51 25.73 -31.87
CA LYS A 578 -45.52 25.23 -30.92
C LYS A 578 -44.87 26.40 -30.19
N PRO A 579 -44.37 26.21 -28.96
CA PRO A 579 -43.61 27.24 -28.28
C PRO A 579 -42.37 27.64 -29.10
N LEU A 580 -42.17 28.94 -29.26
CA LEU A 580 -41.04 29.50 -30.04
C LEU A 580 -40.02 30.23 -29.17
N PHE A 581 -40.30 30.45 -27.89
CA PHE A 581 -39.48 31.31 -27.04
C PHE A 581 -38.90 30.51 -25.87
N VAL A 582 -37.68 30.90 -25.46
CA VAL A 582 -36.97 30.26 -24.36
C VAL A 582 -37.78 30.28 -23.05
N TRP A 583 -37.58 29.26 -22.24
CA TRP A 583 -38.16 29.16 -20.91
C TRP A 583 -37.45 30.07 -19.90
N TYR A 584 -38.25 30.65 -19.00
CA TYR A 584 -37.80 31.38 -17.82
C TYR A 584 -38.42 30.77 -16.55
N PRO A 585 -37.69 30.75 -15.42
CA PRO A 585 -38.23 30.27 -14.17
C PRO A 585 -39.35 31.19 -13.66
N SER A 586 -40.44 30.62 -13.12
CA SER A 586 -41.55 31.39 -12.53
C SER A 586 -41.13 32.24 -11.33
N THR A 587 -40.02 31.88 -10.67
CA THR A 587 -39.39 32.66 -9.61
C THR A 587 -38.05 33.18 -10.09
N SER A 588 -37.90 34.51 -10.13
CA SER A 588 -36.62 35.12 -10.50
C SER A 588 -35.62 34.96 -9.36
N LEU A 589 -34.60 34.15 -9.60
CA LEU A 589 -33.41 34.07 -8.77
C LEU A 589 -32.38 35.07 -9.31
N PRO A 590 -31.56 35.75 -8.48
CA PRO A 590 -30.58 36.73 -8.98
C PRO A 590 -29.62 36.15 -10.04
N CYS A 591 -29.22 34.90 -9.89
CA CYS A 591 -28.37 34.18 -10.84
C CYS A 591 -29.10 33.68 -12.10
N LEU A 592 -30.43 33.71 -12.09
CA LEU A 592 -31.33 33.35 -13.19
C LEU A 592 -32.30 34.50 -13.51
N SER A 593 -31.78 35.74 -13.47
CA SER A 593 -32.55 36.86 -14.01
C SER A 593 -32.79 36.62 -15.51
N PRO A 594 -33.91 37.10 -16.08
CA PRO A 594 -34.16 36.98 -17.52
C PRO A 594 -33.00 37.51 -18.37
N ALA A 595 -32.37 38.61 -17.95
CA ALA A 595 -31.18 39.15 -18.61
C ALA A 595 -30.00 38.16 -18.60
N ARG A 596 -29.71 37.57 -17.43
CA ARG A 596 -28.63 36.58 -17.29
C ARG A 596 -28.89 35.32 -18.10
N LEU A 597 -30.14 34.85 -18.14
CA LEU A 597 -30.54 33.73 -18.97
C LEU A 597 -30.43 34.05 -20.46
N ASN A 598 -30.79 35.26 -20.89
CA ASN A 598 -30.64 35.69 -22.28
C ASN A 598 -29.17 35.69 -22.71
N ASP A 599 -28.24 36.10 -21.84
CA ASP A 599 -26.81 36.02 -22.11
C ASP A 599 -26.32 34.57 -22.26
N ILE A 600 -26.80 33.68 -21.39
CA ILE A 600 -26.49 32.24 -21.43
C ILE A 600 -27.05 31.61 -22.72
N TYR A 601 -28.33 31.82 -23.02
CA TYR A 601 -28.99 31.33 -24.23
C TYR A 601 -28.30 31.86 -25.50
N SER A 602 -27.94 33.14 -25.53
CA SER A 602 -27.19 33.73 -26.66
C SER A 602 -25.84 33.04 -26.83
N SER A 603 -25.15 32.76 -25.72
CA SER A 603 -23.81 32.13 -25.73
C SER A 603 -23.81 30.67 -26.18
N ILE A 604 -24.90 29.92 -25.94
CA ILE A 604 -25.05 28.54 -26.41
C ILE A 604 -25.56 28.44 -27.87
N GLY A 605 -25.94 29.57 -28.46
CA GLY A 605 -26.32 29.69 -29.88
C GLY A 605 -27.80 29.95 -30.16
N VAL A 606 -28.62 30.28 -29.16
CA VAL A 606 -30.03 30.67 -29.38
C VAL A 606 -30.07 32.08 -29.97
N GLN A 607 -30.84 32.29 -31.04
CA GLN A 607 -30.92 33.58 -31.72
C GLN A 607 -31.94 34.51 -31.06
N LYS A 608 -31.73 35.83 -31.22
CA LYS A 608 -32.68 36.88 -30.82
C LYS A 608 -33.75 37.04 -31.89
N ILE A 609 -35.03 37.16 -31.50
CA ILE A 609 -36.13 37.26 -32.48
C ILE A 609 -35.97 38.48 -33.39
N SER A 610 -35.51 39.61 -32.85
CA SER A 610 -35.25 40.85 -33.63
C SER A 610 -34.21 40.67 -34.74
N LYS A 611 -33.30 39.71 -34.59
CA LYS A 611 -32.22 39.40 -35.56
C LYS A 611 -32.59 38.29 -36.52
N SER A 612 -33.49 37.39 -36.13
CA SER A 612 -33.92 36.24 -36.94
C SER A 612 -35.06 36.59 -37.90
N VAL A 613 -35.79 37.67 -37.61
CA VAL A 613 -36.92 38.12 -38.43
C VAL A 613 -36.42 38.93 -39.62
N VAL A 614 -36.92 38.59 -40.80
CA VAL A 614 -36.80 39.40 -42.01
C VAL A 614 -38.12 40.14 -42.21
N SER A 615 -38.09 41.46 -42.18
CA SER A 615 -39.24 42.28 -42.58
C SER A 615 -39.33 42.29 -44.09
N ASN A 616 -40.38 41.69 -44.64
CA ASN A 616 -40.64 41.68 -46.08
C ASN A 616 -41.52 42.88 -46.46
N GLN A 617 -41.30 43.29 -47.72
CA GLN A 617 -41.87 44.42 -48.45
C GLN A 617 -43.29 44.80 -47.98
N TYR A 618 -43.52 46.10 -47.75
CA TYR A 618 -44.89 46.61 -47.65
C TYR A 618 -45.66 46.20 -48.91
N ASP A 619 -46.94 45.89 -48.75
CA ASP A 619 -47.80 45.61 -49.89
C ASP A 619 -47.75 46.78 -50.90
N HIS A 620 -47.81 46.47 -52.19
CA HIS A 620 -47.80 47.47 -53.25
C HIS A 620 -49.08 48.32 -53.17
N LEU A 621 -48.93 49.63 -52.99
CA LEU A 621 -50.05 50.57 -52.94
C LEU A 621 -50.23 51.20 -54.32
N GLU A 622 -51.41 51.04 -54.91
CA GLU A 622 -51.78 51.75 -56.13
C GLU A 622 -52.22 53.18 -55.78
N ILE A 623 -51.54 54.19 -56.35
CA ILE A 623 -51.81 55.62 -56.05
C ILE A 623 -53.26 56.02 -56.37
N GLU A 624 -53.91 55.34 -57.31
CA GLU A 624 -55.31 55.59 -57.67
C GLU A 624 -56.30 55.21 -56.56
N SER A 625 -55.87 54.41 -55.57
CA SER A 625 -56.71 53.94 -54.46
C SER A 625 -56.65 54.82 -53.21
N VAL A 626 -55.88 55.91 -53.23
CA VAL A 626 -55.65 56.78 -52.05
C VAL A 626 -56.12 58.21 -52.29
N THR A 627 -56.56 58.87 -51.22
CA THR A 627 -57.06 60.26 -51.24
C THR A 627 -55.98 61.23 -50.75
N LEU A 628 -55.69 62.28 -51.53
CA LEU A 628 -54.76 63.33 -51.09
C LEU A 628 -55.43 64.19 -50.00
N VAL A 629 -54.83 64.24 -48.81
CA VAL A 629 -55.33 65.02 -47.67
C VAL A 629 -54.44 66.24 -47.40
N HIS A 630 -55.00 67.24 -46.73
CA HIS A 630 -54.28 68.47 -46.41
C HIS A 630 -53.13 68.18 -45.45
N LYS A 631 -51.88 68.53 -45.81
CA LYS A 631 -50.67 68.22 -45.02
C LYS A 631 -50.77 68.58 -43.52
N GLY A 632 -51.48 69.66 -43.20
CA GLY A 632 -51.69 70.15 -41.83
C GLY A 632 -52.49 69.20 -40.93
N THR A 633 -53.14 68.17 -41.49
CA THR A 633 -53.79 67.10 -40.70
C THR A 633 -52.78 66.30 -39.88
N VAL A 634 -51.57 66.12 -40.41
CA VAL A 634 -50.53 65.26 -39.80
C VAL A 634 -49.27 66.05 -39.45
N ILE A 635 -48.81 66.92 -40.36
CA ILE A 635 -47.58 67.69 -40.20
C ILE A 635 -47.91 69.03 -39.54
N LYS A 636 -48.04 69.02 -38.21
CA LYS A 636 -48.33 70.20 -37.38
C LYS A 636 -47.05 70.95 -36.98
N LEU A 637 -47.18 72.24 -36.66
CA LEU A 637 -46.04 73.06 -36.24
C LEU A 637 -45.33 72.49 -34.99
N GLY A 638 -46.08 71.92 -34.04
CA GLY A 638 -45.50 71.27 -32.86
C GLY A 638 -44.61 70.07 -33.20
N LEU A 639 -44.92 69.30 -34.25
CA LEU A 639 -44.05 68.22 -34.73
C LEU A 639 -42.71 68.77 -35.25
N LEU A 640 -42.77 69.82 -36.06
CA LEU A 640 -41.57 70.45 -36.62
C LEU A 640 -40.67 71.03 -35.51
N LYS A 641 -41.28 71.62 -34.47
CA LYS A 641 -40.56 72.07 -33.27
C LYS A 641 -39.86 70.90 -32.56
N ILE A 642 -40.54 69.78 -32.36
CA ILE A 642 -39.94 68.59 -31.72
C ILE A 642 -38.75 68.09 -32.51
N VAL A 643 -38.94 67.88 -33.82
CA VAL A 643 -37.90 67.37 -34.72
C VAL A 643 -36.70 68.31 -34.71
N LEU A 644 -36.91 69.61 -34.94
CA LEU A 644 -35.81 70.55 -35.04
C LEU A 644 -35.06 70.71 -33.71
N ALA A 645 -35.78 70.75 -32.58
CA ALA A 645 -35.15 70.79 -31.25
C ALA A 645 -34.32 69.54 -30.96
N PHE A 646 -34.80 68.35 -31.36
CA PHE A 646 -34.02 67.12 -31.22
C PHE A 646 -32.77 67.14 -32.10
N LEU A 647 -32.90 67.57 -33.36
CA LEU A 647 -31.79 67.64 -34.30
C LEU A 647 -30.71 68.66 -33.89
N THR A 648 -31.05 69.65 -33.06
CA THR A 648 -30.09 70.61 -32.50
C THR A 648 -29.27 70.08 -31.32
N ASP A 649 -29.59 68.87 -30.82
CA ASP A 649 -28.81 68.25 -29.76
C ASP A 649 -27.35 68.07 -30.24
N PRO A 650 -26.36 68.62 -29.52
CA PRO A 650 -24.94 68.48 -29.86
C PRO A 650 -24.48 67.03 -30.04
N ILE A 651 -25.17 66.05 -29.44
CA ILE A 651 -24.87 64.63 -29.56
C ILE A 651 -25.01 64.13 -31.02
N LEU A 652 -25.87 64.76 -31.82
CA LEU A 652 -26.14 64.34 -33.20
C LEU A 652 -25.17 64.91 -34.23
N ASP A 653 -24.48 66.01 -33.91
CA ASP A 653 -23.54 66.71 -34.80
C ASP A 653 -24.10 67.03 -36.21
N ILE A 654 -25.35 67.50 -36.28
CA ILE A 654 -26.02 67.81 -37.55
C ILE A 654 -25.89 69.30 -37.87
N SER A 655 -25.30 69.63 -39.03
CA SER A 655 -25.17 71.02 -39.51
C SER A 655 -26.51 71.71 -39.68
N VAL A 656 -26.52 73.04 -39.58
CA VAL A 656 -27.76 73.85 -39.69
C VAL A 656 -28.48 73.58 -41.01
N GLU A 657 -27.74 73.51 -42.11
CA GLU A 657 -28.25 73.25 -43.46
C GLU A 657 -28.92 71.88 -43.53
N LYS A 658 -28.29 70.85 -42.92
CA LYS A 658 -28.82 69.49 -42.94
C LYS A 658 -30.06 69.36 -42.08
N ARG A 659 -30.12 70.02 -40.91
CA ARG A 659 -31.33 70.06 -40.09
C ARG A 659 -32.51 70.67 -40.84
N TYR A 660 -32.26 71.76 -41.57
CA TYR A 660 -33.30 72.41 -42.38
C TYR A 660 -33.74 71.53 -43.54
N GLU A 661 -32.82 70.87 -44.24
CA GLU A 661 -33.15 69.86 -45.26
C GLU A 661 -34.07 68.76 -44.70
N MET A 662 -33.75 68.23 -43.53
CA MET A 662 -34.55 67.18 -42.87
C MET A 662 -35.95 67.67 -42.50
N VAL A 663 -36.09 68.86 -41.92
CA VAL A 663 -37.41 69.44 -41.60
C VAL A 663 -38.19 69.77 -42.88
N THR A 664 -37.51 70.30 -43.90
CA THR A 664 -38.12 70.57 -45.22
C THR A 664 -38.62 69.29 -45.89
N SER A 665 -37.93 68.16 -45.70
CA SER A 665 -38.39 66.85 -46.20
C SER A 665 -39.74 66.45 -45.62
N LEU A 666 -40.08 66.86 -44.39
CA LEU A 666 -41.41 66.64 -43.81
C LEU A 666 -42.45 67.61 -44.34
N THR A 667 -42.08 68.88 -44.55
CA THR A 667 -43.04 69.89 -45.03
C THR A 667 -43.40 69.75 -46.50
N ASN A 668 -42.54 69.11 -47.29
CA ASN A 668 -42.71 68.88 -48.73
C ASN A 668 -43.46 67.57 -49.05
N VAL A 669 -43.79 66.77 -48.05
CA VAL A 669 -44.46 65.49 -48.24
C VAL A 669 -45.93 65.69 -48.61
N ALA A 670 -46.39 64.95 -49.62
CA ALA A 670 -47.79 64.76 -49.92
C ALA A 670 -48.37 63.67 -49.01
N VAL A 671 -49.45 64.00 -48.30
CA VAL A 671 -50.11 63.08 -47.36
C VAL A 671 -51.28 62.40 -48.07
N TYR A 672 -51.25 61.08 -48.15
CA TYR A 672 -52.26 60.25 -48.78
C TYR A 672 -52.97 59.41 -47.73
N GLU A 673 -54.30 59.40 -47.78
CA GLU A 673 -55.14 58.60 -46.90
C GLU A 673 -55.59 57.31 -47.63
N THR A 674 -55.51 56.18 -46.93
CA THR A 674 -55.92 54.85 -47.42
C THR A 674 -57.03 54.30 -46.54
N ARG A 675 -58.06 53.71 -47.16
CA ARG A 675 -59.12 52.98 -46.44
C ARG A 675 -58.67 51.60 -45.94
N GLY A 676 -57.65 51.02 -46.57
CA GLY A 676 -57.11 49.71 -46.23
C GLY A 676 -55.92 49.79 -45.27
N PRO A 677 -55.70 48.76 -44.43
CA PRO A 677 -54.56 48.73 -43.52
C PRO A 677 -53.23 48.67 -44.29
N LEU A 678 -52.22 49.37 -43.79
CA LEU A 678 -50.87 49.30 -44.32
C LEU A 678 -50.18 48.06 -43.73
N ASN A 679 -50.28 46.92 -44.41
CA ASN A 679 -49.74 45.67 -43.88
C ASN A 679 -48.21 45.59 -44.03
N VAL A 680 -47.55 45.14 -42.97
CA VAL A 680 -46.14 44.75 -42.96
C VAL A 680 -46.07 43.26 -42.64
N SER A 681 -45.35 42.51 -43.47
CA SER A 681 -45.15 41.07 -43.26
C SER A 681 -43.79 40.81 -42.62
N TYR A 682 -43.77 39.98 -41.58
CA TYR A 682 -42.57 39.51 -40.93
C TYR A 682 -42.45 38.01 -41.14
N GLN A 683 -41.23 37.56 -41.43
CA GLN A 683 -40.94 36.16 -41.65
C GLN A 683 -39.77 35.72 -40.77
N VAL A 684 -39.90 34.56 -40.12
CA VAL A 684 -38.79 33.89 -39.44
C VAL A 684 -38.62 32.46 -40.00
N GLY A 685 -37.38 32.07 -40.27
CA GLY A 685 -37.05 30.72 -40.74
C GLY A 685 -36.82 29.76 -39.57
N LEU A 686 -37.25 28.52 -39.73
CA LEU A 686 -37.00 27.40 -38.81
C LEU A 686 -36.01 26.41 -39.42
N SER A 687 -35.31 25.64 -38.60
CA SER A 687 -34.36 24.60 -39.00
C SER A 687 -34.97 23.51 -39.89
N SER A 688 -36.29 23.28 -39.77
CA SER A 688 -37.06 22.37 -40.64
C SER A 688 -37.18 22.84 -42.10
N GLY A 689 -36.69 24.03 -42.44
CA GLY A 689 -36.89 24.69 -43.73
C GLY A 689 -38.24 25.39 -43.87
N ARG A 690 -39.11 25.29 -42.86
CA ARG A 690 -40.38 26.04 -42.80
C ARG A 690 -40.12 27.49 -42.41
N SER A 691 -40.89 28.40 -42.97
CA SER A 691 -40.98 29.78 -42.51
C SER A 691 -42.31 30.03 -41.80
N LEU A 692 -42.28 30.80 -40.72
CA LEU A 692 -43.47 31.36 -40.10
C LEU A 692 -43.66 32.79 -40.60
N HIS A 693 -44.85 33.08 -41.09
CA HIS A 693 -45.23 34.39 -41.60
C HIS A 693 -46.29 34.99 -40.67
N VAL A 694 -46.07 36.24 -40.28
CA VAL A 694 -47.04 37.04 -39.53
C VAL A 694 -47.21 38.39 -40.20
N THR A 695 -48.45 38.84 -40.33
CA THR A 695 -48.77 40.14 -40.92
C THR A 695 -49.28 41.06 -39.83
N CYS A 696 -48.80 42.29 -39.80
CA CYS A 696 -49.21 43.31 -38.84
C CYS A 696 -49.71 44.53 -39.60
N ALA A 697 -50.90 45.02 -39.23
CA ALA A 697 -51.41 46.28 -39.75
C ALA A 697 -50.65 47.45 -39.12
N ARG A 698 -50.11 48.33 -39.97
CA ARG A 698 -49.57 49.64 -39.59
C ARG A 698 -50.55 50.75 -40.01
N PHE A 699 -50.37 51.92 -39.42
CA PHE A 699 -51.21 53.10 -39.68
C PHE A 699 -50.51 54.17 -40.51
N PHE A 700 -49.18 54.10 -40.61
CA PHE A 700 -48.38 55.08 -41.33
C PHE A 700 -47.31 54.36 -42.16
N ARG A 701 -46.96 54.92 -43.32
CA ARG A 701 -45.83 54.51 -44.15
C ARG A 701 -45.24 55.74 -44.80
N TRP A 702 -43.97 56.04 -44.52
CA TRP A 702 -43.29 57.18 -45.15
C TRP A 702 -42.33 56.73 -46.25
N GLU A 703 -42.65 57.06 -47.49
CA GLU A 703 -41.76 56.92 -48.63
C GLU A 703 -40.98 58.22 -48.84
N ARG A 704 -39.82 58.32 -48.20
CA ARG A 704 -38.97 59.53 -48.26
C ARG A 704 -38.54 59.89 -49.67
N GLU A 705 -38.14 58.91 -50.47
CA GLU A 705 -37.64 59.13 -51.84
C GLU A 705 -38.71 59.71 -52.77
N SER A 706 -39.97 59.31 -52.58
CA SER A 706 -41.11 59.80 -53.37
C SER A 706 -41.81 61.01 -52.73
N SER A 707 -41.38 61.44 -51.54
CA SER A 707 -42.01 62.49 -50.73
C SER A 707 -43.50 62.21 -50.45
N ARG A 708 -43.85 60.95 -50.11
CA ARG A 708 -45.23 60.52 -49.84
C ARG A 708 -45.37 59.91 -48.46
N LEU A 709 -46.36 60.36 -47.69
CA LEU A 709 -46.74 59.75 -46.43
C LEU A 709 -48.14 59.16 -46.57
N PHE A 710 -48.25 57.85 -46.41
CA PHE A 710 -49.52 57.14 -46.40
C PHE A 710 -50.02 57.04 -44.96
N VAL A 711 -51.31 57.28 -44.77
CA VAL A 711 -52.00 57.26 -43.49
C VAL A 711 -53.27 56.44 -43.64
N THR A 712 -53.54 55.53 -42.72
CA THR A 712 -54.82 54.81 -42.70
C THR A 712 -55.92 55.72 -42.17
N GLU A 713 -57.07 55.76 -42.86
CA GLU A 713 -58.26 56.48 -42.42
C GLU A 713 -58.60 56.07 -40.97
N ALA A 714 -58.62 57.04 -40.06
CA ALA A 714 -59.00 56.79 -38.69
C ALA A 714 -60.53 56.68 -38.60
N ASP A 715 -61.03 55.65 -37.91
CA ASP A 715 -62.44 55.55 -37.54
C ASP A 715 -62.90 56.86 -36.86
N GLU A 716 -64.19 57.20 -37.00
CA GLU A 716 -64.76 58.49 -36.58
C GLU A 716 -64.16 59.03 -35.26
N PRO A 717 -63.83 60.34 -35.16
CA PRO A 717 -63.03 60.94 -34.07
C PRO A 717 -63.53 60.73 -32.63
N GLY A 718 -64.68 60.07 -32.43
CA GLY A 718 -65.20 59.61 -31.13
C GLY A 718 -65.01 58.11 -30.81
N SER A 719 -64.62 57.25 -31.75
CA SER A 719 -64.52 55.78 -31.53
C SER A 719 -63.15 55.33 -31.04
N MET A 720 -62.13 56.17 -31.22
CA MET A 720 -60.74 55.79 -31.03
C MET A 720 -60.40 55.59 -29.54
N THR A 721 -60.22 54.32 -29.15
CA THR A 721 -59.78 53.96 -27.79
C THR A 721 -58.39 54.51 -27.49
N TYR A 722 -58.03 54.67 -26.21
CA TYR A 722 -56.68 55.07 -25.83
C TYR A 722 -55.61 54.08 -26.30
N ALA A 723 -55.95 52.79 -26.38
CA ALA A 723 -55.06 51.76 -26.94
C ALA A 723 -54.77 52.04 -28.42
N MET A 724 -55.81 52.31 -29.23
CA MET A 724 -55.65 52.69 -30.63
C MET A 724 -54.88 54.00 -30.78
N LYS A 725 -55.16 55.03 -29.97
CA LYS A 725 -54.37 56.28 -29.97
C LYS A 725 -52.89 56.03 -29.73
N MET A 726 -52.55 55.16 -28.79
CA MET A 726 -51.18 54.79 -28.48
C MET A 726 -50.51 54.03 -29.64
N GLU A 727 -51.21 53.11 -30.30
CA GLU A 727 -50.71 52.40 -31.47
C GLU A 727 -50.47 53.32 -32.67
N TYR A 728 -51.42 54.22 -32.95
CA TYR A 728 -51.27 55.25 -33.99
C TYR A 728 -50.07 56.16 -33.71
N ALA A 729 -50.00 56.71 -32.50
CA ALA A 729 -48.88 57.57 -32.10
C ALA A 729 -47.53 56.83 -32.20
N SER A 730 -47.50 55.54 -31.83
CA SER A 730 -46.29 54.73 -31.90
C SER A 730 -45.87 54.43 -33.33
N CYS A 731 -46.81 54.06 -34.21
CA CYS A 731 -46.52 53.84 -35.62
C CYS A 731 -46.06 55.13 -36.29
N PHE A 732 -46.75 56.25 -36.05
CA PHE A 732 -46.37 57.55 -36.59
C PHE A 732 -44.95 57.93 -36.17
N ALA A 733 -44.67 57.85 -34.87
CA ALA A 733 -43.39 58.24 -34.35
C ALA A 733 -42.25 57.35 -34.84
N GLU A 734 -42.48 56.04 -34.97
CA GLU A 734 -41.51 55.09 -35.50
C GLU A 734 -41.19 55.39 -36.98
N GLU A 735 -42.20 55.59 -37.81
CA GLU A 735 -42.04 55.89 -39.25
C GLU A 735 -41.33 57.22 -39.49
N ILE A 736 -41.75 58.30 -38.81
CA ILE A 736 -41.13 59.62 -38.95
C ILE A 736 -39.67 59.59 -38.47
N SER A 737 -39.40 58.95 -37.33
CA SER A 737 -38.05 58.92 -36.76
C SER A 737 -37.10 58.07 -37.62
N LYS A 738 -37.56 56.92 -38.15
CA LYS A 738 -36.79 56.09 -39.08
C LYS A 738 -36.47 56.82 -40.38
N GLY A 739 -37.43 57.56 -40.94
CA GLY A 739 -37.23 58.28 -42.19
C GLY A 739 -36.27 59.46 -42.05
N LEU A 740 -36.33 60.18 -40.92
CA LEU A 740 -35.43 61.29 -40.61
C LEU A 740 -34.02 60.80 -40.28
N LEU A 741 -33.89 59.85 -39.35
CA LEU A 741 -32.61 59.41 -38.79
C LEU A 741 -32.14 58.09 -39.42
N SER A 742 -32.35 57.93 -40.74
CA SER A 742 -31.93 56.74 -41.47
C SER A 742 -30.43 56.45 -41.34
N GLU A 743 -29.63 57.52 -41.22
CA GLU A 743 -28.17 57.49 -41.05
C GLU A 743 -27.74 57.32 -39.58
N ASN A 744 -28.61 57.65 -38.62
CA ASN A 744 -28.30 57.62 -37.19
C ASN A 744 -29.30 56.74 -36.42
N LYS A 745 -29.26 55.44 -36.72
CA LYS A 745 -30.26 54.45 -36.25
C LYS A 745 -30.34 54.35 -34.72
N GLU A 746 -29.24 54.64 -34.02
CA GLU A 746 -29.16 54.58 -32.56
C GLU A 746 -30.06 55.62 -31.88
N GLN A 747 -30.37 56.72 -32.57
CA GLN A 747 -31.10 57.86 -32.04
C GLN A 747 -32.59 57.82 -32.40
N ILE A 748 -33.01 56.88 -33.26
CA ILE A 748 -34.40 56.65 -33.64
C ILE A 748 -35.32 56.46 -32.42
N PRO A 749 -34.99 55.63 -31.40
CA PRO A 749 -35.87 55.45 -30.24
C PRO A 749 -36.09 56.73 -29.44
N ALA A 750 -35.05 57.56 -29.30
CA ALA A 750 -35.13 58.82 -28.56
C ALA A 750 -36.04 59.83 -29.25
N LEU A 751 -35.90 59.99 -30.57
CA LEU A 751 -36.81 60.84 -31.36
C LEU A 751 -38.23 60.27 -31.40
N ALA A 752 -38.38 58.96 -31.55
CA ALA A 752 -39.70 58.32 -31.59
C ALA A 752 -40.45 58.49 -30.26
N GLU A 753 -39.76 58.50 -29.12
CA GLU A 753 -40.41 58.83 -27.85
C GLU A 753 -40.98 60.25 -27.87
N LEU A 754 -40.19 61.24 -28.28
CA LEU A 754 -40.63 62.64 -28.32
C LEU A 754 -41.77 62.87 -29.30
N VAL A 755 -41.67 62.30 -30.50
CA VAL A 755 -42.72 62.41 -31.52
C VAL A 755 -43.99 61.73 -31.06
N ARG A 756 -43.91 60.56 -30.38
CA ARG A 756 -45.07 59.87 -29.81
C ARG A 756 -45.74 60.70 -28.73
N THR A 757 -44.97 61.26 -27.78
CA THR A 757 -45.51 62.15 -26.75
C THR A 757 -46.15 63.38 -27.39
N GLY A 758 -45.50 63.98 -28.39
CA GLY A 758 -46.04 65.10 -29.16
C GLY A 758 -47.36 64.77 -29.85
N PHE A 759 -47.46 63.59 -30.46
CA PHE A 759 -48.68 63.13 -31.14
C PHE A 759 -49.84 62.97 -30.15
N LEU A 760 -49.58 62.39 -28.97
CA LEU A 760 -50.57 62.25 -27.91
C LEU A 760 -51.01 63.60 -27.29
N LEU A 761 -50.17 64.63 -27.42
CA LEU A 761 -50.48 66.02 -27.08
C LEU A 761 -51.04 66.82 -28.28
N GLU A 762 -51.44 66.11 -29.34
CA GLU A 762 -51.97 66.67 -30.59
C GLU A 762 -51.04 67.69 -31.28
N PHE A 763 -49.75 67.68 -30.93
CA PHE A 763 -48.72 68.66 -31.30
C PHE A 763 -49.10 70.11 -30.97
N ASP A 764 -49.84 70.31 -29.88
CA ASP A 764 -50.13 71.64 -29.34
C ASP A 764 -48.85 72.38 -28.97
N VAL A 765 -48.69 73.60 -29.49
CA VAL A 765 -47.41 74.33 -29.41
C VAL A 765 -47.01 74.66 -27.97
N PRO A 766 -47.89 75.18 -27.09
CA PRO A 766 -47.60 75.33 -25.67
C PRO A 766 -47.20 74.03 -24.97
N ALA A 767 -47.95 72.94 -25.18
CA ALA A 767 -47.64 71.64 -24.58
C ALA A 767 -46.30 71.07 -25.08
N VAL A 768 -46.01 71.22 -26.37
CA VAL A 768 -44.72 70.87 -26.97
C VAL A 768 -43.59 71.69 -26.35
N GLN A 769 -43.77 72.98 -26.08
CA GLN A 769 -42.73 73.78 -25.42
C GLN A 769 -42.41 73.26 -24.01
N ILE A 770 -43.43 72.85 -23.25
CA ILE A 770 -43.24 72.22 -21.95
C ILE A 770 -42.51 70.88 -22.10
N LEU A 771 -42.88 70.06 -23.09
CA LEU A 771 -42.21 68.79 -23.39
C LEU A 771 -40.72 68.99 -23.70
N LEU A 772 -40.38 69.95 -24.54
CA LEU A 772 -39.00 70.28 -24.89
C LEU A 772 -38.18 70.69 -23.66
N ASN A 773 -38.75 71.55 -22.81
CA ASN A 773 -38.12 71.96 -21.55
C ASN A 773 -37.88 70.76 -20.62
N LEU A 774 -38.85 69.86 -20.47
CA LEU A 774 -38.72 68.65 -19.66
C LEU A 774 -37.64 67.69 -20.18
N LYS A 775 -37.35 67.75 -21.47
CA LYS A 775 -36.37 66.91 -22.16
C LYS A 775 -35.02 67.61 -22.36
N ASN A 776 -34.85 68.82 -21.81
CA ASN A 776 -33.66 69.68 -21.97
C ASN A 776 -33.29 69.96 -23.43
N LEU A 777 -34.29 70.02 -24.31
CA LEU A 777 -34.11 70.38 -25.72
C LEU A 777 -34.48 71.85 -25.93
N ARG A 778 -33.70 72.56 -26.73
CA ARG A 778 -33.91 73.98 -27.05
C ARG A 778 -33.88 74.20 -28.55
N LEU A 779 -34.64 75.18 -29.02
CA LEU A 779 -34.47 75.72 -30.36
C LEU A 779 -33.58 76.96 -30.26
N PHE A 780 -32.66 77.13 -31.22
CA PHE A 780 -31.91 78.38 -31.33
C PHE A 780 -32.72 79.40 -32.12
N GLU A 781 -32.43 80.69 -31.94
CA GLU A 781 -33.16 81.79 -32.57
C GLU A 781 -33.25 81.65 -34.11
N GLN A 782 -32.17 81.23 -34.77
CA GLN A 782 -32.15 80.95 -36.22
C GLN A 782 -33.14 79.83 -36.63
N ASP A 783 -33.30 78.81 -35.78
CA ASP A 783 -34.17 77.67 -36.00
C ASP A 783 -35.64 78.09 -35.82
N GLU A 784 -35.93 78.97 -34.86
CA GLU A 784 -37.25 79.59 -34.69
C GLU A 784 -37.62 80.47 -35.89
N GLN A 785 -36.68 81.28 -36.40
CA GLN A 785 -36.89 82.08 -37.60
C GLN A 785 -37.15 81.22 -38.85
N PHE A 786 -36.46 80.08 -38.97
CA PHE A 786 -36.70 79.10 -40.04
C PHE A 786 -38.12 78.52 -39.95
N LEU A 787 -38.56 78.13 -38.75
CA LEU A 787 -39.93 77.64 -38.54
C LEU A 787 -40.99 78.72 -38.81
N LEU A 788 -40.74 79.98 -38.46
CA LEU A 788 -41.66 81.10 -38.76
C LEU A 788 -41.85 81.32 -40.27
N LYS A 789 -40.79 81.15 -41.07
CA LYS A 789 -40.89 81.22 -42.54
C LYS A 789 -41.74 80.08 -43.11
N LEU A 790 -41.66 78.89 -42.49
CA LEU A 790 -42.48 77.73 -42.85
C LEU A 790 -43.94 77.89 -42.37
N SER A 791 -44.18 78.49 -41.20
CA SER A 791 -45.53 78.66 -40.64
C SER A 791 -46.32 79.78 -41.32
N GLN A 792 -45.64 80.77 -41.92
CA GLN A 792 -46.27 81.73 -42.84
C GLN A 792 -46.91 81.06 -44.06
N HIS A 793 -46.66 79.77 -44.28
CA HIS A 793 -47.33 78.95 -45.29
C HIS A 793 -48.36 77.95 -44.69
N CYS A 794 -48.65 77.98 -43.38
CA CYS A 794 -49.38 76.90 -42.69
C CYS A 794 -50.40 77.29 -41.57
N ASP A 795 -50.60 78.54 -41.14
CA ASP A 795 -51.55 78.84 -40.03
C ASP A 795 -52.78 79.68 -40.44
N ASP A 796 -53.92 79.00 -40.56
CA ASP A 796 -55.27 79.53 -40.28
C ASP A 796 -55.96 78.51 -39.35
N GLY A 797 -55.93 78.74 -38.03
CA GLY A 797 -56.62 77.83 -37.10
C GLY A 797 -56.29 77.92 -35.62
N LEU A 798 -56.40 79.10 -35.01
CA LEU A 798 -56.39 79.24 -33.54
C LEU A 798 -57.69 78.67 -32.95
N GLY A 799 -57.68 77.38 -32.59
CA GLY A 799 -58.68 76.74 -31.73
C GLY A 799 -58.13 76.60 -30.31
N GLY A 800 -58.81 77.21 -29.33
CA GLY A 800 -58.38 77.24 -27.92
C GLY A 800 -58.25 75.87 -27.24
N PRO A 801 -57.49 75.78 -26.14
CA PRO A 801 -57.18 74.51 -25.49
C PRO A 801 -58.43 73.86 -24.88
N SER A 802 -58.69 72.60 -25.22
CA SER A 802 -59.76 71.80 -24.62
C SER A 802 -59.40 71.36 -23.19
N PRO A 803 -60.36 71.13 -22.27
CA PRO A 803 -60.09 70.83 -20.85
C PRO A 803 -59.40 69.48 -20.55
N SER A 804 -58.92 68.73 -21.54
CA SER A 804 -58.32 67.40 -21.35
C SER A 804 -56.85 67.43 -20.89
N TYR A 805 -56.18 68.59 -20.95
CA TYR A 805 -54.74 68.76 -20.70
C TYR A 805 -54.24 68.29 -19.32
N ILE A 806 -55.06 68.40 -18.27
CA ILE A 806 -54.60 68.07 -16.91
C ILE A 806 -54.51 66.55 -16.71
N ASN A 807 -55.41 65.76 -17.30
CA ASN A 807 -55.44 64.32 -17.05
C ASN A 807 -54.31 63.56 -17.76
N ILE A 808 -53.89 63.99 -18.95
CA ILE A 808 -52.79 63.34 -19.68
C ILE A 808 -51.45 63.62 -19.00
N ILE A 809 -51.20 64.86 -18.57
CA ILE A 809 -49.96 65.24 -17.87
C ILE A 809 -49.86 64.51 -16.52
N VAL A 810 -50.98 64.39 -15.78
CA VAL A 810 -51.00 63.65 -14.51
C VAL A 810 -50.71 62.15 -14.72
N CYS A 811 -51.28 61.52 -15.75
CA CYS A 811 -50.98 60.13 -16.07
C CYS A 811 -49.51 59.94 -16.46
N TYR A 812 -48.95 60.84 -17.28
CA TYR A 812 -47.57 60.74 -17.74
C TYR A 812 -46.56 60.96 -16.58
N LEU A 813 -46.82 61.93 -15.70
CA LEU A 813 -46.01 62.14 -14.49
C LEU A 813 -46.09 60.95 -13.53
N ARG A 814 -47.25 60.29 -13.43
CA ARG A 814 -47.41 59.11 -12.57
C ARG A 814 -46.64 57.90 -13.10
N VAL A 815 -46.64 57.69 -14.42
CA VAL A 815 -45.85 56.64 -15.07
C VAL A 815 -44.35 56.92 -14.90
N LEU A 816 -43.89 58.15 -15.11
CA LEU A 816 -42.49 58.53 -14.89
C LEU A 816 -42.08 58.41 -13.42
N TRP A 817 -42.95 58.78 -12.49
CA TRP A 817 -42.71 58.62 -11.05
C TRP A 817 -42.58 57.14 -10.66
N ASP A 818 -43.45 56.29 -11.19
CA ASP A 818 -43.39 54.85 -10.93
C ASP A 818 -42.18 54.20 -11.62
N PHE A 819 -41.74 54.71 -12.77
CA PHE A 819 -40.54 54.24 -13.46
C PHE A 819 -39.25 54.64 -12.73
N ALA A 820 -39.18 55.89 -12.22
CA ALA A 820 -38.07 56.36 -11.40
C ALA A 820 -37.97 55.58 -10.07
N LYS A 821 -39.10 55.22 -9.45
CA LYS A 821 -39.12 54.36 -8.25
C LYS A 821 -38.60 52.95 -8.51
N ARG A 822 -38.79 52.42 -9.73
CA ARG A 822 -38.34 51.06 -10.10
C ARG A 822 -36.89 51.00 -10.58
N SER A 823 -36.27 52.13 -10.92
CA SER A 823 -34.86 52.19 -11.34
C SER A 823 -33.88 52.49 -10.20
N THR A 824 -34.38 52.64 -8.97
CA THR A 824 -33.60 52.82 -7.74
C THR A 824 -33.65 51.64 -6.76
N TYR A 825 -33.92 50.42 -7.24
CA TYR A 825 -33.86 49.18 -6.44
C TYR A 825 -33.13 48.04 -7.16
#